data_AF-A0A2S0MKE8-F1
#
_entry.id   AF-A0A2S0MKE8-F1
#
_cell.length_a   1.000
_cell.length_b   1.000
_cell.length_c   1.000
_cell.angle_alpha   90.00
_cell.angle_beta   90.00
_cell.angle_gamma   90.00
#
_symmetry.space_group_name_H-M   'P 1'
#
loop_
_entity.id
_entity.type
_entity.pdbx_description
1 polymer ?
#
loop_
_entity_poly.entity_id
_entity_poly.type
_entity_poly.pdbx_seq_one_letter_code
_entity_poly.pdbx_strand_id
1 'polypeptide(L)'
;MALGTALLQPYAIGRDSPDPMLGLAEDIARLIAIFAEDALADGPLAKEAQAAAEEVGQTIIAWFTDTGADNQTRQARAVARLNARFMPARAFVQGLLDDTATAQADPSLVIGLIRQLLALGKSATEATTLPAIRSELEFVKALIEDDLGFGPDFLAARIADYIAALRRRLSDLPAPTDAQARRRIHLARVTLARLGLHTHLLVPPGLEVEPMARGLHRLLQSSGVQDALREAGCALDGIEKVLNAAVAAGEAVATVPQPVGAGVVPRPDAAEYSYFASFVLQDEDLPLVGLSELDTPETFLTTFRTSTNPVIVAIRQAMTDAERDPLDTFTGGDPDRDRLLGIVAALNRIIQTRPILDLGDDTLIAETDLPDNIKELRSAYRDDQDLFLYNRRVVEHVFGGRVSALDADSTRWFGRWAAGTFKWPHHQVYVTGDRKFVMCDDMPMHAGTDVKWFQAPIFAGHVRHGLWFSFAHAKPEFCEIWAQVWSLLADAAKAIWHTLEIQPGHEAQNATVCAIEYADLVQQILLGKPLSAHLIEGDPHLRRWGKSMDSFVGLKGIATFGASFQNLQSDAPTEKFRHWITVLMGDVFRTLGPIQMSNALRDLMIGFVVLLNFGGPRDGPSTLSGDPARNHQKQEPFVAFSDSMFAMALISLFPQDNYSIMLFNPDRDDLEDQRTSAMAVHWLAGGVGMGLLAGLSGSLVAQIIAWAEDFKRFFITGGISAAKMFGLYWLYLYVFRENATEGGRYRAGGGSFRGYPGRETSPYLLPYPAGVSRFCGQANLGLFSHNNITNSDFDTPANNAVQQAYAYDFDHDFREPIACSRGGVVWAFQEGMGDSTTGAWNFLTIRHDTIDTEHDDFGTGPVQTYSVYGHLSQNGVTNAPFFGGTTPTPESTNPGAGTPVSQGDLIALAGDTGMSFHNHLHMHVLPDDGTGAPSTVFAIPFVFRDMRVGILPVNSFLNDGVLKSTTWYESRNG
;
A
#
# COMPACT_ATOMS: atom_id res chain seq x y z
N MET A 1 50.18 1.25 19.98
CA MET A 1 50.36 1.16 18.52
C MET A 1 50.83 -0.26 18.17
N ALA A 2 50.05 -1.11 17.51
CA ALA A 2 48.70 -0.86 17.03
C ALA A 2 47.87 -2.16 16.98
N LEU A 3 46.95 -2.24 17.94
CA LEU A 3 45.60 -2.83 17.82
C LEU A 3 44.92 -2.45 16.47
N GLY A 4 45.35 -1.33 15.87
CA GLY A 4 44.96 -0.88 14.54
C GLY A 4 45.40 -1.77 13.37
N THR A 5 46.43 -2.61 13.49
CA THR A 5 46.79 -3.53 12.37
C THR A 5 45.94 -4.81 12.39
N ALA A 6 45.45 -5.22 13.56
CA ALA A 6 44.53 -6.35 13.70
C ALA A 6 43.07 -5.99 13.34
N LEU A 7 42.66 -4.74 13.59
CA LEU A 7 41.36 -4.20 13.16
C LEU A 7 41.27 -3.86 11.67
N LEU A 8 42.40 -3.83 10.95
CA LEU A 8 42.47 -3.53 9.50
C LEU A 8 42.61 -4.76 8.61
N GLN A 9 42.60 -5.98 9.16
CA GLN A 9 42.59 -7.23 8.38
C GLN A 9 41.53 -8.22 8.86
N PRO A 10 40.25 -8.05 8.48
CA PRO A 10 39.20 -9.06 8.71
C PRO A 10 39.43 -10.37 7.94
N TYR A 11 40.38 -10.41 7.01
CA TYR A 11 40.60 -11.53 6.08
C TYR A 11 41.51 -12.65 6.61
N ALA A 12 42.05 -12.55 7.82
CA ALA A 12 43.01 -13.55 8.34
C ALA A 12 42.43 -14.56 9.34
N ILE A 13 41.12 -14.53 9.63
CA ILE A 13 40.43 -15.60 10.34
C ILE A 13 39.41 -16.20 9.38
N GLY A 14 39.85 -17.21 8.63
CA GLY A 14 38.94 -18.14 7.98
C GLY A 14 38.19 -18.90 9.07
N ARG A 15 37.01 -18.41 9.43
CA ARG A 15 35.90 -19.31 9.74
C ARG A 15 35.15 -19.45 8.43
N ASP A 16 35.42 -20.54 7.73
CA ASP A 16 34.36 -21.10 6.89
C ASP A 16 33.13 -21.19 7.79
N SER A 17 32.03 -20.56 7.41
CA SER A 17 30.77 -20.93 8.02
C SER A 17 30.62 -22.44 7.80
N PRO A 18 30.44 -23.26 8.85
CA PRO A 18 30.27 -24.71 8.66
C PRO A 18 29.06 -25.03 7.78
N ASP A 19 28.18 -24.04 7.54
CA ASP A 19 27.09 -24.08 6.59
C ASP A 19 27.40 -23.24 5.33
N PRO A 20 27.66 -23.89 4.17
CA PRO A 20 27.82 -23.23 2.87
C PRO A 20 26.64 -22.32 2.48
N MET A 21 25.42 -22.62 2.94
CA MET A 21 24.23 -21.79 2.69
C MET A 21 24.25 -20.49 3.49
N LEU A 22 24.71 -20.54 4.75
CA LEU A 22 24.86 -19.34 5.56
C LEU A 22 25.95 -18.42 4.98
N GLY A 23 27.08 -18.98 4.54
CA GLY A 23 28.12 -18.21 3.88
C GLY A 23 27.66 -17.56 2.56
N LEU A 24 26.80 -18.23 1.81
CA LEU A 24 26.15 -17.69 0.61
C LEU A 24 25.19 -16.54 0.94
N ALA A 25 24.36 -16.70 1.97
CA ALA A 25 23.43 -15.66 2.43
C ALA A 25 24.17 -14.39 2.91
N GLU A 26 25.27 -14.57 3.66
CA GLU A 26 26.13 -13.45 4.09
C GLU A 26 26.74 -12.70 2.90
N ASP A 27 27.19 -13.42 1.87
CA ASP A 27 27.77 -12.79 0.67
C ASP A 27 26.72 -12.02 -0.13
N ILE A 28 25.51 -12.56 -0.29
CA ILE A 28 24.38 -11.86 -0.93
C ILE A 28 24.05 -10.57 -0.15
N ALA A 29 23.91 -10.66 1.17
CA ALA A 29 23.60 -9.52 2.03
C ALA A 29 24.68 -8.42 1.95
N ARG A 30 25.97 -8.82 2.00
CA ARG A 30 27.09 -7.88 1.86
C ARG A 30 27.10 -7.21 0.50
N LEU A 31 26.81 -7.95 -0.57
CA LEU A 31 26.79 -7.40 -1.92
C LEU A 31 25.66 -6.36 -2.08
N ILE A 32 24.47 -6.63 -1.53
CA ILE A 32 23.34 -5.69 -1.52
C ILE A 32 23.69 -4.41 -0.75
N ALA A 33 24.28 -4.54 0.44
CA ALA A 33 24.69 -3.38 1.24
C ALA A 33 25.70 -2.50 0.49
N ILE A 34 26.68 -3.12 -0.18
CA ILE A 34 27.66 -2.40 -0.99
C ILE A 34 27.00 -1.66 -2.17
N PHE A 35 26.02 -2.27 -2.84
CA PHE A 35 25.27 -1.61 -3.92
C PHE A 35 24.41 -0.46 -3.42
N ALA A 36 23.77 -0.60 -2.25
CA ALA A 36 22.97 0.46 -1.66
C ALA A 36 23.84 1.66 -1.24
N GLU A 37 24.96 1.41 -0.56
CA GLU A 37 25.94 2.45 -0.22
C GLU A 37 26.50 3.16 -1.46
N ASP A 38 26.74 2.42 -2.54
CA ASP A 38 27.25 2.99 -3.78
C ASP A 38 26.20 3.81 -4.53
N ALA A 39 24.94 3.34 -4.58
CA ALA A 39 23.83 4.08 -5.18
C ALA A 39 23.55 5.42 -4.47
N LEU A 40 23.60 5.43 -3.12
CA LEU A 40 23.47 6.68 -2.33
C LEU A 40 24.59 7.68 -2.60
N ALA A 41 25.74 7.21 -3.09
CA ALA A 41 26.88 8.02 -3.44
C ALA A 41 27.00 8.29 -4.97
N ASP A 42 25.96 7.97 -5.76
CA ASP A 42 25.96 8.00 -7.24
C ASP A 42 27.17 7.27 -7.87
N GLY A 43 27.55 6.16 -7.25
CA GLY A 43 28.66 5.33 -7.70
C GLY A 43 28.31 4.42 -8.89
N PRO A 44 29.34 3.81 -9.53
CA PRO A 44 29.17 3.03 -10.75
C PRO A 44 28.63 1.62 -10.55
N LEU A 45 28.64 1.08 -9.32
CA LEU A 45 28.33 -0.33 -9.06
C LEU A 45 26.88 -0.68 -9.38
N ALA A 46 25.93 0.17 -8.98
CA ALA A 46 24.50 -0.04 -9.26
C ALA A 46 24.20 0.04 -10.77
N LYS A 47 24.86 0.96 -11.49
CA LYS A 47 24.75 1.10 -12.95
C LYS A 47 25.30 -0.14 -13.67
N GLU A 48 26.42 -0.69 -13.21
CA GLU A 48 26.96 -1.94 -13.78
C GLU A 48 26.14 -3.18 -13.41
N ALA A 49 25.54 -3.23 -12.21
CA ALA A 49 24.58 -4.26 -11.83
C ALA A 49 23.35 -4.25 -12.74
N GLN A 50 22.80 -3.06 -12.99
CA GLN A 50 21.72 -2.89 -13.96
C GLN A 50 22.16 -3.33 -15.35
N ALA A 51 23.33 -2.90 -15.84
CA ALA A 51 23.81 -3.27 -17.16
C ALA A 51 24.11 -4.77 -17.31
N ALA A 52 24.52 -5.44 -16.23
CA ALA A 52 24.66 -6.90 -16.17
C ALA A 52 23.29 -7.60 -16.23
N ALA A 53 22.29 -7.07 -15.54
CA ALA A 53 20.91 -7.58 -15.61
C ALA A 53 20.32 -7.37 -17.01
N GLU A 54 20.57 -6.22 -17.64
CA GLU A 54 20.17 -5.94 -19.02
C GLU A 54 20.81 -6.93 -19.99
N GLU A 55 22.11 -7.23 -19.83
CA GLU A 55 22.83 -8.22 -20.64
C GLU A 55 22.23 -9.64 -20.52
N VAL A 56 21.95 -10.09 -19.30
CA VAL A 56 21.27 -11.38 -19.09
C VAL A 56 19.85 -11.33 -19.64
N GLY A 57 19.15 -10.22 -19.47
CA GLY A 57 17.86 -9.98 -20.09
C GLY A 57 17.91 -10.16 -21.61
N GLN A 58 18.96 -9.66 -22.28
CA GLN A 58 19.17 -9.87 -23.71
C GLN A 58 19.40 -11.35 -24.07
N THR A 59 20.06 -12.13 -23.20
CA THR A 59 20.19 -13.59 -23.43
C THR A 59 18.86 -14.34 -23.27
N ILE A 60 17.98 -13.87 -22.38
CA ILE A 60 16.62 -14.40 -22.22
C ILE A 60 15.76 -14.01 -23.42
N ILE A 61 15.85 -12.76 -23.88
CA ILE A 61 15.22 -12.30 -25.13
C ILE A 61 15.70 -13.15 -26.29
N ALA A 62 17.01 -13.36 -26.43
CA ALA A 62 17.57 -14.20 -27.49
C ALA A 62 17.04 -15.63 -27.41
N TRP A 63 16.85 -16.17 -26.21
CA TRP A 63 16.23 -17.48 -26.01
C TRP A 63 14.75 -17.50 -26.45
N PHE A 64 13.97 -16.47 -26.14
CA PHE A 64 12.58 -16.34 -26.59
C PHE A 64 12.45 -16.10 -28.10
N THR A 65 13.33 -15.30 -28.67
CA THR A 65 13.33 -14.96 -30.10
C THR A 65 13.99 -16.03 -30.97
N ASP A 66 14.67 -17.00 -30.35
CA ASP A 66 15.30 -18.11 -31.07
C ASP A 66 14.25 -18.90 -31.85
N THR A 67 14.41 -18.90 -33.17
CA THR A 67 13.57 -19.63 -34.12
C THR A 67 13.82 -21.14 -34.11
N GLY A 68 14.65 -21.64 -33.20
CA GLY A 68 14.79 -23.07 -32.92
C GLY A 68 13.42 -23.74 -32.73
N ALA A 69 13.22 -24.89 -33.38
CA ALA A 69 11.94 -25.59 -33.43
C ALA A 69 11.37 -25.92 -32.02
N ASP A 70 12.24 -26.13 -31.03
CA ASP A 70 11.84 -26.43 -29.66
C ASP A 70 11.24 -25.21 -28.93
N ASN A 71 11.80 -24.01 -29.12
CA ASN A 71 11.31 -22.80 -28.45
C ASN A 71 9.99 -22.30 -29.05
N GLN A 72 9.84 -22.39 -30.38
CA GLN A 72 8.55 -22.10 -31.03
C GLN A 72 7.44 -23.06 -30.57
N THR A 73 7.77 -24.35 -30.40
CA THR A 73 6.81 -25.34 -29.91
C THR A 73 6.38 -25.03 -28.47
N ARG A 74 7.34 -24.65 -27.61
CA ARG A 74 7.09 -24.22 -26.22
C ARG A 74 6.15 -23.02 -26.14
N GLN A 75 6.44 -21.97 -26.91
CA GLN A 75 5.59 -20.78 -26.99
C GLN A 75 4.20 -21.08 -27.52
N ALA A 76 4.08 -21.87 -28.58
CA ALA A 76 2.78 -22.25 -29.15
C ALA A 76 1.92 -23.01 -28.12
N ARG A 77 2.53 -23.87 -27.30
CA ARG A 77 1.82 -24.56 -26.20
C ARG A 77 1.37 -23.60 -25.10
N ALA A 78 2.25 -22.71 -24.65
CA ALA A 78 1.93 -21.69 -23.65
C ALA A 78 0.77 -20.79 -24.12
N VAL A 79 0.83 -20.32 -25.36
CA VAL A 79 -0.21 -19.50 -25.98
C VAL A 79 -1.53 -20.27 -26.12
N ALA A 80 -1.48 -21.54 -26.55
CA ALA A 80 -2.68 -22.37 -26.65
C ALA A 80 -3.33 -22.59 -25.28
N ARG A 81 -2.53 -22.85 -24.24
CA ARG A 81 -3.01 -23.02 -22.86
C ARG A 81 -3.63 -21.74 -22.31
N LEU A 82 -2.97 -20.60 -22.48
CA LEU A 82 -3.50 -19.28 -22.09
C LEU A 82 -4.81 -18.98 -22.81
N ASN A 83 -4.86 -19.19 -24.13
CA ASN A 83 -6.07 -18.96 -24.91
C ASN A 83 -7.24 -19.84 -24.45
N ALA A 84 -6.98 -21.12 -24.15
CA ALA A 84 -8.01 -22.02 -23.64
C ALA A 84 -8.52 -21.59 -22.25
N ARG A 85 -7.62 -21.18 -21.36
CA ARG A 85 -7.95 -20.76 -19.99
C ARG A 85 -8.73 -19.46 -19.94
N PHE A 86 -8.33 -18.47 -20.75
CA PHE A 86 -8.95 -17.15 -20.76
C PHE A 86 -10.12 -17.05 -21.74
N MET A 87 -10.49 -18.11 -22.48
CA MET A 87 -11.66 -18.09 -23.37
C MET A 87 -12.96 -17.71 -22.63
N PRO A 88 -13.29 -18.24 -21.44
CA PRO A 88 -14.46 -17.82 -20.69
C PRO A 88 -14.38 -16.36 -20.24
N ALA A 89 -13.19 -15.89 -19.82
CA ALA A 89 -12.96 -14.50 -19.45
C ALA A 89 -13.12 -13.56 -20.65
N ARG A 90 -12.62 -13.95 -21.83
CA ARG A 90 -12.83 -13.21 -23.10
C ARG A 90 -14.29 -13.20 -23.51
N ALA A 91 -15.00 -14.33 -23.39
CA ALA A 91 -16.44 -14.39 -23.67
C ALA A 91 -17.24 -13.53 -22.69
N PHE A 92 -16.84 -13.49 -21.42
CA PHE A 92 -17.42 -12.62 -20.40
C PHE A 92 -17.15 -11.14 -20.71
N VAL A 93 -15.90 -10.77 -21.02
CA VAL A 93 -15.53 -9.41 -21.44
C VAL A 93 -16.28 -9.02 -22.73
N GLN A 94 -16.48 -9.96 -23.65
CA GLN A 94 -17.29 -9.72 -24.85
C GLN A 94 -18.76 -9.50 -24.52
N GLY A 95 -19.34 -10.28 -23.60
CA GLY A 95 -20.70 -10.06 -23.12
C GLY A 95 -20.85 -8.71 -22.42
N LEU A 96 -19.86 -8.32 -21.60
CA LEU A 96 -19.80 -6.99 -21.01
C LEU A 96 -19.66 -5.89 -22.07
N LEU A 97 -18.85 -6.09 -23.11
CA LEU A 97 -18.70 -5.14 -24.22
C LEU A 97 -20.06 -4.90 -24.91
N ASP A 98 -20.82 -5.97 -25.13
CA ASP A 98 -22.14 -5.92 -25.76
C ASP A 98 -23.17 -5.21 -24.84
N ASP A 99 -23.13 -5.50 -23.54
CA ASP A 99 -23.97 -4.85 -22.52
C ASP A 99 -23.60 -3.37 -22.35
N THR A 100 -22.31 -3.02 -22.48
CA THR A 100 -21.80 -1.64 -22.38
C THR A 100 -22.22 -0.79 -23.57
N ALA A 101 -22.23 -1.35 -24.78
CA ALA A 101 -22.79 -0.67 -25.96
C ALA A 101 -24.28 -0.34 -25.77
N THR A 102 -25.00 -1.19 -25.01
CA THR A 102 -26.40 -0.96 -24.63
C THR A 102 -26.50 0.10 -23.52
N ALA A 103 -25.61 0.07 -22.52
CA ALA A 103 -25.54 1.07 -21.45
C ALA A 103 -25.12 2.47 -21.93
N GLN A 104 -24.39 2.56 -23.03
CA GLN A 104 -24.09 3.83 -23.69
C GLN A 104 -25.36 4.49 -24.27
N ALA A 105 -26.32 3.69 -24.74
CA ALA A 105 -27.60 4.17 -25.24
C ALA A 105 -28.60 4.48 -24.12
N ASP A 106 -28.44 3.83 -22.97
CA ASP A 106 -29.23 4.06 -21.76
C ASP A 106 -28.35 3.97 -20.49
N PRO A 107 -27.91 5.12 -19.95
CA PRO A 107 -27.12 5.19 -18.72
C PRO A 107 -27.77 4.52 -17.50
N SER A 108 -29.09 4.24 -17.53
CA SER A 108 -29.78 3.47 -16.48
C SER A 108 -29.23 2.04 -16.31
N LEU A 109 -28.66 1.49 -17.37
CA LEU A 109 -28.19 0.10 -17.42
C LEU A 109 -26.79 -0.08 -16.80
N VAL A 110 -26.07 1.00 -16.48
CA VAL A 110 -24.80 0.96 -15.74
C VAL A 110 -24.98 0.26 -14.38
N ILE A 111 -26.15 0.41 -13.75
CA ILE A 111 -26.49 -0.28 -12.50
C ILE A 111 -26.69 -1.78 -12.72
N GLY A 112 -27.23 -2.18 -13.87
CA GLY A 112 -27.32 -3.58 -14.28
C GLY A 112 -25.93 -4.21 -14.41
N LEU A 113 -25.00 -3.50 -15.07
CA LEU A 113 -23.59 -3.91 -15.18
C LEU A 113 -22.92 -4.02 -13.81
N ILE A 114 -23.12 -3.05 -12.93
CA ILE A 114 -22.63 -3.08 -11.55
C ILE A 114 -23.14 -4.33 -10.82
N ARG A 115 -24.44 -4.62 -10.89
CA ARG A 115 -25.03 -5.83 -10.26
C ARG A 115 -24.41 -7.12 -10.79
N GLN A 116 -24.18 -7.22 -12.10
CA GLN A 116 -23.50 -8.38 -12.68
C GLN A 116 -22.06 -8.53 -12.15
N LEU A 117 -21.32 -7.42 -12.03
CA LEU A 117 -19.95 -7.43 -11.49
C LEU A 117 -19.93 -7.75 -9.99
N LEU A 118 -20.88 -7.24 -9.21
CA LEU A 118 -21.03 -7.59 -7.78
C LEU A 118 -21.29 -9.09 -7.61
N ALA A 119 -22.15 -9.68 -8.46
CA ALA A 119 -22.42 -11.11 -8.45
C ALA A 119 -21.17 -11.94 -8.81
N LEU A 120 -20.39 -11.48 -9.80
CA LEU A 120 -19.11 -12.12 -10.13
C LEU A 120 -18.10 -12.02 -8.99
N GLY A 121 -17.98 -10.86 -8.35
CA GLY A 121 -17.13 -10.65 -7.17
C GLY A 121 -17.48 -11.61 -6.05
N LYS A 122 -18.78 -11.79 -5.79
CA LYS A 122 -19.28 -12.77 -4.82
C LYS A 122 -18.89 -14.22 -5.19
N SER A 123 -19.08 -14.61 -6.45
CA SER A 123 -18.66 -15.95 -6.90
C SER A 123 -17.14 -16.16 -6.87
N ALA A 124 -16.33 -15.13 -7.14
CA ALA A 124 -14.87 -15.19 -7.04
C ALA A 124 -14.41 -15.34 -5.58
N THR A 125 -15.11 -14.70 -4.65
CA THR A 125 -14.91 -14.82 -3.21
C THR A 125 -15.21 -16.26 -2.74
N GLU A 126 -16.31 -16.84 -3.22
CA GLU A 126 -16.67 -18.24 -2.94
C GLU A 126 -15.68 -19.23 -3.58
N ALA A 127 -14.92 -18.81 -4.59
CA ALA A 127 -13.90 -19.59 -5.26
C ALA A 127 -12.54 -19.59 -4.55
N THR A 128 -12.31 -18.86 -3.45
CA THR A 128 -11.02 -18.88 -2.72
C THR A 128 -10.86 -20.10 -1.79
N THR A 129 -11.16 -21.29 -2.31
CA THR A 129 -11.01 -22.55 -1.59
C THR A 129 -9.64 -23.17 -1.88
N LEU A 130 -9.11 -23.98 -0.97
CA LEU A 130 -7.84 -24.69 -1.19
C LEU A 130 -7.80 -25.47 -2.53
N PRO A 131 -8.85 -26.21 -2.94
CA PRO A 131 -8.87 -26.89 -4.24
C PRO A 131 -8.75 -25.94 -5.43
N ALA A 132 -9.41 -24.77 -5.38
CA ALA A 132 -9.34 -23.79 -6.45
C ALA A 132 -7.96 -23.14 -6.53
N ILE A 133 -7.40 -22.72 -5.38
CA ILE A 133 -6.03 -22.20 -5.29
C ILE A 133 -5.02 -23.20 -5.86
N ARG A 134 -5.16 -24.48 -5.49
CA ARG A 134 -4.33 -25.57 -6.03
C ARG A 134 -4.44 -25.63 -7.55
N SER A 135 -5.66 -25.62 -8.09
CA SER A 135 -5.89 -25.65 -9.54
C SER A 135 -5.26 -24.46 -10.26
N GLU A 136 -5.27 -23.25 -9.67
CA GLU A 136 -4.61 -22.08 -10.27
C GLU A 136 -3.08 -22.21 -10.23
N LEU A 137 -2.52 -22.69 -9.12
CA LEU A 137 -1.07 -22.92 -9.00
C LEU A 137 -0.60 -24.04 -9.94
N GLU A 138 -1.40 -25.08 -10.16
CA GLU A 138 -1.12 -26.13 -11.16
C GLU A 138 -1.10 -25.56 -12.57
N PHE A 139 -2.04 -24.66 -12.89
CA PHE A 139 -2.06 -23.96 -14.17
C PHE A 139 -0.81 -23.10 -14.38
N VAL A 140 -0.45 -22.29 -13.38
CA VAL A 140 0.75 -21.43 -13.42
C VAL A 140 2.02 -22.26 -13.55
N LYS A 141 2.15 -23.33 -12.76
CA LYS A 141 3.27 -24.27 -12.87
C LYS A 141 3.37 -24.85 -14.26
N ALA A 142 2.27 -25.37 -14.82
CA ALA A 142 2.29 -25.98 -16.14
C ALA A 142 2.66 -24.96 -17.24
N LEU A 143 2.22 -23.71 -17.11
CA LEU A 143 2.58 -22.65 -18.03
C LEU A 143 4.08 -22.30 -17.94
N ILE A 144 4.59 -22.10 -16.73
CA ILE A 144 5.96 -21.61 -16.49
C ILE A 144 6.98 -22.73 -16.70
N GLU A 145 6.79 -23.90 -16.08
CA GLU A 145 7.77 -24.99 -16.12
C GLU A 145 7.59 -25.89 -17.35
N ASP A 146 6.37 -26.35 -17.64
CA ASP A 146 6.17 -27.38 -18.68
C ASP A 146 6.14 -26.76 -20.09
N ASP A 147 5.41 -25.66 -20.25
CA ASP A 147 5.24 -25.02 -21.55
C ASP A 147 6.42 -24.09 -21.86
N LEU A 148 6.74 -23.14 -20.97
CA LEU A 148 7.82 -22.17 -21.17
C LEU A 148 9.21 -22.69 -20.78
N GLY A 149 9.33 -23.72 -19.95
CA GLY A 149 10.64 -24.26 -19.57
C GLY A 149 11.42 -23.44 -18.55
N PHE A 150 10.76 -22.52 -17.83
CA PHE A 150 11.35 -21.74 -16.73
C PHE A 150 11.37 -22.50 -15.42
N GLY A 151 11.88 -23.74 -15.49
CA GLY A 151 12.13 -24.54 -14.31
C GLY A 151 13.40 -24.08 -13.56
N PRO A 152 13.67 -24.74 -12.41
CA PRO A 152 14.88 -24.55 -11.60
C PRO A 152 16.18 -24.41 -12.39
N ASP A 153 16.40 -25.29 -13.36
CA ASP A 153 17.64 -25.34 -14.13
C ASP A 153 17.84 -24.10 -15.01
N PHE A 154 16.76 -23.58 -15.59
CA PHE A 154 16.80 -22.36 -16.38
C PHE A 154 17.15 -21.17 -15.50
N LEU A 155 16.48 -21.02 -14.36
CA LEU A 155 16.72 -19.93 -13.43
C LEU A 155 18.14 -19.99 -12.83
N ALA A 156 18.60 -21.18 -12.44
CA ALA A 156 19.96 -21.39 -11.94
C ALA A 156 21.02 -20.97 -12.98
N ALA A 157 20.80 -21.32 -14.25
CA ALA A 157 21.67 -20.87 -15.34
C ALA A 157 21.69 -19.34 -15.48
N ARG A 158 20.54 -18.66 -15.40
CA ARG A 158 20.48 -17.19 -15.51
C ARG A 158 21.08 -16.45 -14.33
N ILE A 159 20.93 -16.99 -13.12
CA ILE A 159 21.62 -16.47 -11.94
C ILE A 159 23.14 -16.57 -12.12
N ALA A 160 23.63 -17.71 -12.62
CA ALA A 160 25.05 -17.89 -12.91
C ALA A 160 25.54 -16.92 -13.99
N ASP A 161 24.78 -16.74 -15.07
CA ASP A 161 25.09 -15.78 -16.14
C ASP A 161 25.15 -14.34 -15.60
N TYR A 162 24.22 -13.95 -14.73
CA TYR A 162 24.19 -12.62 -14.12
C TYR A 162 25.42 -12.36 -13.27
N ILE A 163 25.77 -13.31 -12.40
CA ILE A 163 26.95 -13.20 -11.54
C ILE A 163 28.23 -13.14 -12.39
N ALA A 164 28.29 -13.91 -13.48
CA ALA A 164 29.42 -13.88 -14.41
C ALA A 164 29.52 -12.53 -15.16
N ALA A 165 28.41 -12.02 -15.69
CA ALA A 165 28.35 -10.74 -16.40
C ALA A 165 28.72 -9.57 -15.48
N LEU A 166 28.16 -9.55 -14.28
CA LEU A 166 28.44 -8.55 -13.26
C LEU A 166 29.91 -8.58 -12.83
N ARG A 167 30.46 -9.77 -12.56
CA ARG A 167 31.88 -9.93 -12.20
C ARG A 167 32.80 -9.42 -13.32
N ARG A 168 32.48 -9.70 -14.58
CA ARG A 168 33.25 -9.22 -15.74
C ARG A 168 33.23 -7.69 -15.79
N ARG A 169 32.04 -7.08 -15.77
CA ARG A 169 31.84 -5.62 -15.80
C ARG A 169 32.54 -4.90 -14.65
N LEU A 170 32.38 -5.42 -13.43
CA LEU A 170 33.07 -4.84 -12.29
C LEU A 170 34.59 -4.96 -12.39
N SER A 171 35.13 -5.98 -13.05
CA SER A 171 36.58 -6.12 -13.27
C SER A 171 37.11 -5.09 -14.26
N ASP A 172 36.29 -4.69 -15.22
CA ASP A 172 36.64 -3.71 -16.26
C ASP A 172 36.55 -2.25 -15.77
N LEU A 173 35.89 -2.00 -14.63
CA LEU A 173 35.81 -0.65 -14.05
C LEU A 173 37.21 -0.08 -13.70
N PRO A 174 37.50 1.17 -14.12
CA PRO A 174 38.73 1.85 -13.75
C PRO A 174 38.78 2.10 -12.24
N ALA A 175 39.98 2.10 -11.67
CA ALA A 175 40.14 2.37 -10.23
C ALA A 175 39.73 3.81 -9.91
N PRO A 176 38.72 4.05 -9.06
CA PRO A 176 38.30 5.40 -8.72
C PRO A 176 39.39 6.13 -7.93
N THR A 177 39.38 7.45 -8.00
CA THR A 177 40.31 8.32 -7.27
C THR A 177 39.96 8.37 -5.78
N ASP A 178 38.67 8.30 -5.46
CA ASP A 178 38.17 8.24 -4.08
C ASP A 178 38.55 6.91 -3.38
N ALA A 179 38.96 7.01 -2.12
CA ALA A 179 39.36 5.85 -1.32
C ALA A 179 38.17 4.99 -0.88
N GLN A 180 37.01 5.61 -0.62
CA GLN A 180 35.81 4.87 -0.22
C GLN A 180 35.20 4.11 -1.42
N ALA A 181 35.11 4.74 -2.58
CA ALA A 181 34.71 4.10 -3.83
C ALA A 181 35.63 2.92 -4.19
N ARG A 182 36.95 3.08 -4.03
CA ARG A 182 37.92 1.98 -4.24
C ARG A 182 37.65 0.80 -3.31
N ARG A 183 37.36 1.07 -2.05
CA ARG A 183 37.01 0.04 -1.06
C ARG A 183 35.73 -0.68 -1.45
N ARG A 184 34.65 0.04 -1.81
CA ARG A 184 33.37 -0.55 -2.23
C ARG A 184 33.54 -1.47 -3.44
N ILE A 185 34.19 -1.00 -4.50
CA ILE A 185 34.44 -1.79 -5.71
C ILE A 185 35.27 -3.04 -5.39
N HIS A 186 36.30 -2.91 -4.56
CA HIS A 186 37.12 -4.06 -4.17
C HIS A 186 36.32 -5.10 -3.38
N LEU A 187 35.52 -4.67 -2.40
CA LEU A 187 34.66 -5.57 -1.63
C LEU A 187 33.61 -6.24 -2.53
N ALA A 188 32.96 -5.51 -3.43
CA ALA A 188 32.01 -6.08 -4.40
C ALA A 188 32.67 -7.17 -5.26
N ARG A 189 33.87 -6.93 -5.79
CA ARG A 189 34.63 -7.91 -6.59
C ARG A 189 34.93 -9.19 -5.79
N VAL A 190 35.38 -9.05 -4.54
CA VAL A 190 35.71 -10.21 -3.68
C VAL A 190 34.46 -11.00 -3.31
N THR A 191 33.39 -10.32 -2.92
CA THR A 191 32.11 -10.95 -2.58
C THR A 191 31.51 -11.68 -3.79
N LEU A 192 31.51 -11.07 -4.98
CA LEU A 192 31.06 -11.73 -6.22
C LEU A 192 31.92 -12.91 -6.64
N ALA A 193 33.23 -12.86 -6.39
CA ALA A 193 34.11 -14.00 -6.65
C ALA A 193 33.77 -15.19 -5.76
N ARG A 194 33.48 -14.95 -4.47
CA ARG A 194 32.99 -15.99 -3.53
C ARG A 194 31.63 -16.52 -3.95
N LEU A 195 30.69 -15.62 -4.25
CA LEU A 195 29.33 -15.97 -4.69
C LEU A 195 29.36 -16.84 -5.96
N GLY A 196 30.28 -16.52 -6.88
CA GLY A 196 30.59 -17.29 -8.08
C GLY A 196 31.03 -18.75 -7.82
N LEU A 197 31.65 -19.04 -6.68
CA LEU A 197 32.03 -20.41 -6.30
C LEU A 197 30.83 -21.21 -5.77
N HIS A 198 29.82 -20.53 -5.24
CA HIS A 198 28.65 -21.13 -4.60
C HIS A 198 27.39 -21.07 -5.47
N THR A 199 27.49 -20.61 -6.72
CA THR A 199 26.33 -20.51 -7.64
C THR A 199 25.63 -21.83 -7.89
N HIS A 200 26.35 -22.95 -7.83
CA HIS A 200 25.76 -24.29 -7.95
C HIS A 200 24.84 -24.65 -6.78
N LEU A 201 24.91 -23.93 -5.65
CA LEU A 201 23.99 -24.06 -4.52
C LEU A 201 22.72 -23.19 -4.71
N LEU A 202 22.75 -22.23 -5.63
CA LEU A 202 21.61 -21.39 -6.02
C LEU A 202 20.74 -22.12 -7.06
N VAL A 203 20.21 -23.29 -6.70
CA VAL A 203 19.18 -23.96 -7.49
C VAL A 203 17.82 -23.57 -6.90
N PRO A 204 17.02 -22.74 -7.59
CA PRO A 204 15.70 -22.38 -7.10
C PRO A 204 14.86 -23.65 -6.95
N PRO A 205 14.07 -23.81 -5.88
CA PRO A 205 13.15 -24.93 -5.78
C PRO A 205 12.13 -24.88 -6.93
N GLY A 206 11.72 -26.05 -7.42
CA GLY A 206 10.61 -26.13 -8.37
C GLY A 206 9.31 -25.63 -7.74
N LEU A 207 8.34 -25.29 -8.57
CA LEU A 207 7.01 -24.87 -8.13
C LEU A 207 6.25 -26.07 -7.53
N GLU A 208 6.43 -26.32 -6.23
CA GLU A 208 5.62 -27.30 -5.49
C GLU A 208 4.22 -26.76 -5.17
N VAL A 209 3.24 -27.18 -5.97
CA VAL A 209 1.85 -26.71 -5.87
C VAL A 209 1.25 -26.94 -4.48
N GLU A 210 1.36 -28.14 -3.92
CA GLU A 210 0.61 -28.49 -2.70
C GLU A 210 1.07 -27.70 -1.46
N PRO A 211 2.38 -27.58 -1.15
CA PRO A 211 2.85 -26.70 -0.09
C PRO A 211 2.48 -25.23 -0.33
N MET A 212 2.60 -24.74 -1.57
CA MET A 212 2.21 -23.36 -1.91
C MET A 212 0.71 -23.13 -1.76
N ALA A 213 -0.15 -24.06 -2.19
CA ALA A 213 -1.59 -23.95 -2.08
C ALA A 213 -2.03 -23.94 -0.61
N ARG A 214 -1.46 -24.82 0.21
CA ARG A 214 -1.71 -24.84 1.66
C ARG A 214 -1.12 -23.62 2.37
N GLY A 215 0.03 -23.13 1.91
CA GLY A 215 0.65 -21.91 2.41
C GLY A 215 -0.23 -20.71 2.11
N LEU A 216 -0.64 -20.53 0.85
CA LEU A 216 -1.51 -19.46 0.41
C LEU A 216 -2.90 -19.55 1.04
N HIS A 217 -3.50 -20.74 1.15
CA HIS A 217 -4.79 -20.90 1.84
C HIS A 217 -4.68 -20.62 3.33
N ARG A 218 -3.63 -21.12 4.02
CA ARG A 218 -3.37 -20.77 5.43
C ARG A 218 -3.12 -19.28 5.58
N LEU A 219 -2.40 -18.67 4.66
CA LEU A 219 -2.18 -17.24 4.61
C LEU A 219 -3.50 -16.49 4.48
N LEU A 220 -4.36 -16.85 3.52
CA LEU A 220 -5.69 -16.25 3.37
C LEU A 220 -6.57 -16.44 4.62
N GLN A 221 -6.39 -17.54 5.35
CA GLN A 221 -7.07 -17.80 6.62
C GLN A 221 -6.48 -17.00 7.79
N SER A 222 -5.15 -16.92 7.90
CA SER A 222 -4.45 -16.32 9.04
C SER A 222 -4.25 -14.82 8.90
N SER A 223 -4.23 -14.30 7.67
CA SER A 223 -4.14 -12.87 7.38
C SER A 223 -5.48 -12.14 7.49
N GLY A 224 -6.55 -12.87 7.83
CA GLY A 224 -7.90 -12.34 7.82
C GLY A 224 -8.42 -12.03 6.41
N VAL A 225 -7.72 -12.38 5.32
CA VAL A 225 -8.21 -12.10 3.96
C VAL A 225 -9.50 -12.86 3.66
N GLN A 226 -9.71 -14.07 4.18
CA GLN A 226 -11.02 -14.74 4.07
C GLN A 226 -12.11 -14.01 4.86
N ASP A 227 -11.75 -13.36 5.98
CA ASP A 227 -12.67 -12.50 6.72
C ASP A 227 -12.92 -11.20 5.94
N ALA A 228 -11.89 -10.57 5.36
CA ALA A 228 -11.98 -9.40 4.49
C ALA A 228 -12.73 -9.68 3.16
N LEU A 229 -12.63 -10.89 2.63
CA LEU A 229 -13.36 -11.38 1.46
C LEU A 229 -14.83 -11.68 1.82
N ARG A 230 -15.09 -12.20 3.02
CA ARG A 230 -16.46 -12.34 3.56
C ARG A 230 -17.07 -10.97 3.87
N GLU A 231 -16.30 -10.05 4.41
CA GLU A 231 -16.62 -8.64 4.58
C GLU A 231 -16.87 -7.99 3.23
N ALA A 232 -16.09 -8.29 2.19
CA ALA A 232 -16.37 -7.88 0.83
C ALA A 232 -17.74 -8.42 0.40
N GLY A 233 -18.07 -9.70 0.64
CA GLY A 233 -19.41 -10.25 0.42
C GLY A 233 -20.54 -9.45 1.07
N CYS A 234 -20.41 -9.09 2.36
CA CYS A 234 -21.38 -8.25 3.07
C CYS A 234 -21.37 -6.78 2.60
N ALA A 235 -20.20 -6.26 2.25
CA ALA A 235 -20.03 -4.93 1.69
C ALA A 235 -20.67 -4.85 0.30
N LEU A 236 -20.58 -5.89 -0.53
CA LEU A 236 -21.25 -5.99 -1.83
C LEU A 236 -22.78 -5.90 -1.67
N ASP A 237 -23.37 -6.58 -0.67
CA ASP A 237 -24.79 -6.43 -0.32
C ASP A 237 -25.12 -5.00 0.18
N GLY A 238 -24.19 -4.38 0.90
CA GLY A 238 -24.27 -2.96 1.30
C GLY A 238 -24.22 -2.02 0.10
N ILE A 239 -23.33 -2.28 -0.87
CA ILE A 239 -23.12 -1.49 -2.09
C ILE A 239 -24.41 -1.49 -2.88
N GLU A 240 -25.03 -2.66 -3.06
CA GLU A 240 -26.32 -2.76 -3.73
C GLU A 240 -27.40 -1.90 -3.05
N LYS A 241 -27.48 -1.92 -1.71
CA LYS A 241 -28.46 -1.11 -0.95
C LYS A 241 -28.20 0.40 -1.06
N VAL A 242 -26.94 0.83 -0.96
CA VAL A 242 -26.55 2.24 -1.09
C VAL A 242 -26.85 2.75 -2.50
N LEU A 243 -26.51 1.97 -3.53
CA LEU A 243 -26.83 2.31 -4.90
C LEU A 243 -28.34 2.44 -5.11
N ASN A 244 -29.14 1.50 -4.59
CA ASN A 244 -30.61 1.60 -4.64
C ASN A 244 -31.13 2.87 -3.94
N ALA A 245 -30.57 3.24 -2.79
CA ALA A 245 -30.94 4.45 -2.05
C ALA A 245 -30.54 5.74 -2.81
N ALA A 246 -29.34 5.75 -3.40
CA ALA A 246 -28.86 6.88 -4.20
C ALA A 246 -29.71 7.09 -5.46
N VAL A 247 -30.13 6.01 -6.12
CA VAL A 247 -31.08 6.06 -7.26
C VAL A 247 -32.41 6.66 -6.83
N ALA A 248 -33.00 6.15 -5.75
CA ALA A 248 -34.27 6.65 -5.25
C ALA A 248 -34.19 8.14 -4.85
N ALA A 249 -33.06 8.58 -4.28
CA ALA A 249 -32.81 9.99 -3.99
C ALA A 249 -32.69 10.83 -5.27
N GLY A 250 -31.99 10.34 -6.29
CA GLY A 250 -31.90 11.00 -7.60
C GLY A 250 -33.27 11.16 -8.27
N GLU A 251 -34.10 10.12 -8.24
CA GLU A 251 -35.48 10.15 -8.75
C GLU A 251 -36.34 11.20 -8.01
N ALA A 252 -36.14 11.36 -6.70
CA ALA A 252 -36.87 12.33 -5.89
C ALA A 252 -36.46 13.79 -6.14
N VAL A 253 -35.21 14.04 -6.59
CA VAL A 253 -34.67 15.39 -6.84
C VAL A 253 -34.94 15.86 -8.29
N ALA A 254 -35.27 14.96 -9.21
CA ALA A 254 -35.55 15.29 -10.60
C ALA A 254 -36.94 15.94 -10.78
N THR A 255 -37.00 17.28 -10.82
CA THR A 255 -38.26 18.04 -10.99
C THR A 255 -38.73 18.23 -12.44
N VAL A 256 -38.11 17.57 -13.44
CA VAL A 256 -38.50 17.65 -14.86
C VAL A 256 -38.41 16.25 -15.49
N PRO A 257 -39.42 15.80 -16.28
CA PRO A 257 -39.35 14.52 -16.99
C PRO A 257 -38.28 14.59 -18.10
N GLN A 258 -37.18 13.86 -17.88
CA GLN A 258 -36.05 13.64 -18.78
C GLN A 258 -35.65 12.14 -18.68
N PRO A 259 -34.89 11.56 -19.62
CA PRO A 259 -34.70 10.12 -19.73
C PRO A 259 -34.16 9.55 -18.42
N VAL A 260 -34.92 8.64 -17.82
CA VAL A 260 -34.63 8.00 -16.55
C VAL A 260 -33.44 7.07 -16.72
N GLY A 261 -32.24 7.55 -16.39
CA GLY A 261 -31.05 6.73 -16.27
C GLY A 261 -30.04 7.32 -15.30
N ALA A 262 -29.87 6.62 -14.17
CA ALA A 262 -28.87 6.87 -13.13
C ALA A 262 -28.54 8.35 -12.88
N GLY A 263 -29.51 9.12 -12.36
CA GLY A 263 -29.26 10.33 -11.56
C GLY A 263 -28.48 11.50 -12.16
N VAL A 264 -27.87 11.40 -13.34
CA VAL A 264 -27.10 12.49 -13.93
C VAL A 264 -28.09 13.55 -14.40
N VAL A 265 -28.10 14.69 -13.71
CA VAL A 265 -28.66 15.92 -14.27
C VAL A 265 -27.53 16.54 -15.08
N PRO A 266 -27.45 16.34 -16.41
CA PRO A 266 -26.52 17.11 -17.22
C PRO A 266 -26.95 18.57 -17.09
N ARG A 267 -26.24 19.33 -16.26
CA ARG A 267 -26.30 20.79 -16.37
C ARG A 267 -25.72 21.09 -17.76
N PRO A 268 -26.46 21.82 -18.62
CA PRO A 268 -26.04 22.07 -20.00
C PRO A 268 -24.61 22.62 -20.15
N ASP A 269 -24.08 23.24 -19.09
CA ASP A 269 -22.77 23.90 -19.06
C ASP A 269 -21.74 23.20 -18.15
N ALA A 270 -22.01 22.00 -17.62
CA ALA A 270 -21.07 21.30 -16.72
C ALA A 270 -20.06 20.44 -17.49
N ALA A 271 -18.80 20.47 -17.07
CA ALA A 271 -17.76 19.63 -17.65
C ALA A 271 -18.05 18.12 -17.49
N GLU A 272 -17.73 17.33 -18.51
CA GLU A 272 -17.82 15.87 -18.52
C GLU A 272 -16.48 15.28 -18.09
N TYR A 273 -16.44 14.58 -16.95
CA TYR A 273 -15.23 13.93 -16.46
C TYR A 273 -14.92 12.66 -17.27
N SER A 274 -13.63 12.37 -17.48
CA SER A 274 -13.18 11.19 -18.22
C SER A 274 -12.37 10.26 -17.31
N TYR A 275 -13.03 9.23 -16.76
CA TYR A 275 -12.47 8.26 -15.81
C TYR A 275 -11.30 7.50 -16.40
N PHE A 276 -11.42 6.98 -17.62
CA PHE A 276 -10.36 6.17 -18.21
C PHE A 276 -9.15 7.02 -18.58
N ALA A 277 -9.39 8.19 -19.17
CA ALA A 277 -8.33 9.14 -19.51
C ALA A 277 -7.58 9.63 -18.27
N SER A 278 -8.30 9.92 -17.18
CA SER A 278 -7.69 10.29 -15.89
C SER A 278 -6.85 9.15 -15.31
N PHE A 279 -7.35 7.91 -15.37
CA PHE A 279 -6.61 6.74 -14.88
C PHE A 279 -5.31 6.52 -15.66
N VAL A 280 -5.33 6.56 -16.99
CA VAL A 280 -4.12 6.29 -17.79
C VAL A 280 -3.09 7.41 -17.70
N LEU A 281 -3.49 8.64 -17.37
CA LEU A 281 -2.59 9.79 -17.22
C LEU A 281 -2.17 10.06 -15.78
N GLN A 282 -2.70 9.35 -14.78
CA GLN A 282 -2.49 9.66 -13.35
C GLN A 282 -1.02 9.61 -12.89
N ASP A 283 -0.18 8.85 -13.59
CA ASP A 283 1.23 8.58 -13.32
C ASP A 283 2.15 8.98 -14.50
N GLU A 284 1.59 9.62 -15.54
CA GLU A 284 2.34 10.16 -16.66
C GLU A 284 2.85 11.57 -16.35
N ASP A 285 4.07 11.89 -16.78
CA ASP A 285 4.52 13.28 -16.83
C ASP A 285 3.98 13.89 -18.12
N LEU A 286 3.12 14.90 -18.01
CA LEU A 286 2.55 15.60 -19.14
C LEU A 286 3.24 16.96 -19.29
N PRO A 287 4.32 17.07 -20.08
CA PRO A 287 5.03 18.33 -20.30
C PRO A 287 4.26 19.21 -21.29
N LEU A 288 2.99 19.48 -20.99
CA LEU A 288 2.13 20.43 -21.71
C LEU A 288 2.14 21.78 -20.98
N VAL A 289 1.67 22.83 -21.64
CA VAL A 289 1.53 24.16 -21.04
C VAL A 289 0.18 24.24 -20.32
N GLY A 290 0.25 24.48 -19.01
CA GLY A 290 -0.92 24.79 -18.17
C GLY A 290 -1.19 26.30 -18.11
N LEU A 291 -2.43 26.68 -17.83
CA LEU A 291 -2.77 28.09 -17.63
C LEU A 291 -2.05 28.71 -16.41
N SER A 292 -1.85 27.93 -15.35
CA SER A 292 -1.16 28.37 -14.13
C SER A 292 0.34 28.55 -14.30
N GLU A 293 0.91 28.05 -15.39
CA GLU A 293 2.33 28.17 -15.73
C GLU A 293 2.66 29.47 -16.48
N LEU A 294 1.63 30.23 -16.85
CA LEU A 294 1.77 31.53 -17.51
C LEU A 294 1.95 32.62 -16.44
N ASP A 295 3.18 33.08 -16.24
CA ASP A 295 3.51 34.11 -15.22
C ASP A 295 2.71 35.40 -15.43
N THR A 296 2.68 35.91 -16.67
CA THR A 296 1.84 37.04 -17.07
C THR A 296 1.16 36.73 -18.41
N PRO A 297 -0.12 36.31 -18.41
CA PRO A 297 -0.81 35.91 -19.64
C PRO A 297 -0.83 36.97 -20.73
N GLU A 298 -0.98 38.26 -20.38
CA GLU A 298 -0.88 39.38 -21.32
C GLU A 298 0.50 39.44 -22.00
N THR A 299 1.58 39.34 -21.22
CA THR A 299 2.95 39.38 -21.74
C THR A 299 3.23 38.17 -22.61
N PHE A 300 2.75 36.99 -22.22
CA PHE A 300 2.84 35.77 -23.01
C PHE A 300 2.18 35.96 -24.38
N LEU A 301 0.92 36.39 -24.45
CA LEU A 301 0.21 36.60 -25.71
C LEU A 301 0.83 37.72 -26.55
N THR A 302 1.22 38.82 -25.93
CA THR A 302 1.90 39.92 -26.63
C THR A 302 3.19 39.43 -27.28
N THR A 303 3.99 38.67 -26.54
CA THR A 303 5.24 38.08 -27.04
C THR A 303 4.95 37.05 -28.13
N PHE A 304 3.97 36.18 -27.91
CA PHE A 304 3.58 35.18 -28.88
C PHE A 304 3.13 35.84 -30.19
N ARG A 305 2.42 36.97 -30.16
CA ARG A 305 1.98 37.70 -31.35
C ARG A 305 3.11 38.47 -32.04
N THR A 306 3.91 39.23 -31.29
CA THR A 306 4.84 40.22 -31.88
C THR A 306 6.29 39.76 -31.98
N SER A 307 6.65 38.62 -31.40
CA SER A 307 8.04 38.15 -31.42
C SER A 307 8.53 37.88 -32.85
N THR A 308 9.77 38.29 -33.11
CA THR A 308 10.53 38.01 -34.34
C THR A 308 11.42 36.78 -34.20
N ASN A 309 11.36 36.07 -33.06
CA ASN A 309 12.10 34.83 -32.88
C ASN A 309 11.62 33.80 -33.94
N PRO A 310 12.52 33.19 -34.72
CA PRO A 310 12.15 32.31 -35.83
C PRO A 310 11.33 31.10 -35.38
N VAL A 311 11.56 30.56 -34.18
CA VAL A 311 10.78 29.44 -33.63
C VAL A 311 9.37 29.89 -33.25
N ILE A 312 9.23 31.04 -32.59
CA ILE A 312 7.89 31.57 -32.24
C ILE A 312 7.10 31.86 -33.53
N VAL A 313 7.76 32.41 -34.55
CA VAL A 313 7.16 32.62 -35.88
C VAL A 313 6.71 31.29 -36.49
N ALA A 314 7.56 30.26 -36.48
CA ALA A 314 7.24 28.94 -37.02
C ALA A 314 6.08 28.25 -36.26
N ILE A 315 6.05 28.38 -34.93
CA ILE A 315 4.93 27.90 -34.10
C ILE A 315 3.64 28.62 -34.52
N ARG A 316 3.64 29.96 -34.63
CA ARG A 316 2.47 30.72 -35.11
C ARG A 316 2.02 30.26 -36.50
N GLN A 317 2.96 30.01 -37.41
CA GLN A 317 2.68 29.55 -38.77
C GLN A 317 2.10 28.12 -38.81
N ALA A 318 2.44 27.28 -37.83
CA ALA A 318 1.88 25.93 -37.68
C ALA A 318 0.47 25.90 -37.07
N MET A 319 -0.01 27.03 -36.52
CA MET A 319 -1.41 27.21 -36.11
C MET A 319 -2.29 27.39 -37.34
N THR A 320 -3.49 26.82 -37.32
CA THR A 320 -4.53 27.09 -38.32
C THR A 320 -5.02 28.53 -38.22
N ASP A 321 -5.66 29.04 -39.27
CA ASP A 321 -6.20 30.41 -39.26
C ASP A 321 -7.21 30.62 -38.11
N ALA A 322 -8.02 29.62 -37.80
CA ALA A 322 -8.98 29.66 -36.69
C ALA A 322 -8.30 29.68 -35.31
N GLU A 323 -7.17 28.97 -35.15
CA GLU A 323 -6.37 28.98 -33.92
C GLU A 323 -5.57 30.29 -33.76
N ARG A 324 -5.20 30.93 -34.88
CA ARG A 324 -4.39 32.15 -34.89
C ARG A 324 -5.21 33.42 -34.75
N ASP A 325 -6.44 33.47 -35.26
CA ASP A 325 -7.30 34.66 -35.19
C ASP A 325 -7.47 35.24 -33.77
N PRO A 326 -7.67 34.44 -32.70
CA PRO A 326 -7.72 34.96 -31.33
C PRO A 326 -6.42 35.61 -30.86
N LEU A 327 -5.27 35.16 -31.38
CA LEU A 327 -3.95 35.72 -31.09
C LEU A 327 -3.69 37.01 -31.88
N ASP A 328 -4.04 37.02 -33.17
CA ASP A 328 -3.82 38.16 -34.06
C ASP A 328 -4.74 39.35 -33.70
N THR A 329 -5.95 39.06 -33.23
CA THR A 329 -6.93 40.07 -32.80
C THR A 329 -6.72 40.58 -31.36
N PHE A 330 -5.84 39.97 -30.58
CA PHE A 330 -5.53 40.41 -29.21
C PHE A 330 -4.83 41.77 -29.25
N THR A 331 -5.37 42.78 -28.55
CA THR A 331 -4.87 44.18 -28.59
C THR A 331 -4.18 44.65 -27.31
N GLY A 332 -4.01 43.76 -26.30
CA GLY A 332 -3.47 44.05 -24.98
C GLY A 332 -4.51 43.95 -23.86
N GLY A 333 -4.07 44.02 -22.60
CA GLY A 333 -4.88 43.84 -21.39
C GLY A 333 -5.05 42.39 -20.94
N ASP A 334 -5.80 42.17 -19.86
CA ASP A 334 -6.09 40.82 -19.34
C ASP A 334 -6.91 40.01 -20.35
N PRO A 335 -6.36 38.93 -20.92
CA PRO A 335 -7.08 38.13 -21.89
C PRO A 335 -8.18 37.31 -21.21
N ASP A 336 -9.31 37.15 -21.90
CA ASP A 336 -10.36 36.24 -21.46
C ASP A 336 -9.87 34.78 -21.48
N ARG A 337 -10.48 33.96 -20.62
CA ARG A 337 -10.07 32.57 -20.41
C ARG A 337 -10.21 31.72 -21.67
N ASP A 338 -11.25 31.92 -22.47
CA ASP A 338 -11.51 31.13 -23.67
C ASP A 338 -10.45 31.42 -24.75
N ARG A 339 -10.07 32.68 -24.93
CA ARG A 339 -8.95 33.07 -25.79
C ARG A 339 -7.64 32.42 -25.35
N LEU A 340 -7.33 32.46 -24.05
CA LEU A 340 -6.13 31.80 -23.52
C LEU A 340 -6.15 30.29 -23.78
N LEU A 341 -7.28 29.63 -23.47
CA LEU A 341 -7.45 28.20 -23.68
C LEU A 341 -7.27 27.83 -25.16
N GLY A 342 -7.85 28.58 -26.09
CA GLY A 342 -7.68 28.35 -27.53
C GLY A 342 -6.23 28.42 -27.98
N ILE A 343 -5.51 29.46 -27.55
CA ILE A 343 -4.11 29.68 -27.95
C ILE A 343 -3.17 28.64 -27.31
N VAL A 344 -3.38 28.31 -26.03
CA VAL A 344 -2.60 27.29 -25.33
C VAL A 344 -2.92 25.88 -25.85
N ALA A 345 -4.17 25.58 -26.21
CA ALA A 345 -4.54 24.31 -26.84
C ALA A 345 -3.82 24.11 -28.18
N ALA A 346 -3.75 25.16 -29.00
CA ALA A 346 -3.04 25.14 -30.27
C ALA A 346 -1.52 24.96 -30.08
N LEU A 347 -0.93 25.62 -29.07
CA LEU A 347 0.47 25.41 -28.70
C LEU A 347 0.71 23.96 -28.24
N ASN A 348 -0.14 23.43 -27.36
CA ASN A 348 -0.05 22.05 -26.89
C ASN A 348 -0.26 21.03 -28.01
N ARG A 349 -1.12 21.31 -29.01
CA ARG A 349 -1.25 20.50 -30.22
C ARG A 349 0.08 20.44 -31.00
N ILE A 350 0.79 21.56 -31.11
CA ILE A 350 2.09 21.61 -31.78
C ILE A 350 3.13 20.81 -30.98
N ILE A 351 3.19 20.98 -29.65
CA ILE A 351 4.05 20.19 -28.75
C ILE A 351 3.81 18.69 -28.93
N GLN A 352 2.55 18.29 -29.13
CA GLN A 352 2.15 16.89 -29.24
C GLN A 352 2.35 16.26 -30.63
N THR A 353 2.68 17.00 -31.69
CA THR A 353 2.55 16.45 -33.07
C THR A 353 3.88 16.22 -33.80
N ARG A 354 4.87 17.11 -33.66
CA ARG A 354 6.16 16.99 -34.36
C ARG A 354 7.24 17.84 -33.68
N PRO A 355 8.54 17.58 -33.91
CA PRO A 355 9.61 18.39 -33.34
C PRO A 355 9.49 19.86 -33.76
N ILE A 356 9.48 20.78 -32.79
CA ILE A 356 9.26 22.22 -33.04
C ILE A 356 10.35 22.82 -33.93
N LEU A 357 11.60 22.36 -33.80
CA LEU A 357 12.70 22.85 -34.62
C LEU A 357 12.65 22.37 -36.08
N ASP A 358 11.76 21.42 -36.40
CA ASP A 358 11.55 20.87 -37.74
C ASP A 358 10.31 21.50 -38.43
N LEU A 359 9.73 22.56 -37.86
CA LEU A 359 8.53 23.22 -38.41
C LEU A 359 8.79 24.07 -39.68
N GLY A 360 10.06 24.36 -40.02
CA GLY A 360 10.45 25.18 -41.17
C GLY A 360 11.35 24.44 -42.18
N ASP A 361 11.59 25.07 -43.34
CA ASP A 361 12.39 24.50 -44.44
C ASP A 361 13.91 24.53 -44.18
N ASP A 362 14.36 25.32 -43.19
CA ASP A 362 15.75 25.43 -42.71
C ASP A 362 15.79 25.25 -41.17
N THR A 363 16.94 24.84 -40.60
CA THR A 363 17.10 24.75 -39.14
C THR A 363 16.79 26.09 -38.46
N LEU A 364 15.66 26.15 -37.74
CA LEU A 364 15.10 27.37 -37.16
C LEU A 364 16.01 28.07 -36.13
N ILE A 365 16.93 27.31 -35.51
CA ILE A 365 17.94 27.79 -34.56
C ILE A 365 19.26 27.08 -34.88
N ALA A 366 20.38 27.81 -34.87
CA ALA A 366 21.71 27.21 -34.94
C ALA A 366 21.96 26.39 -33.68
N GLU A 367 22.45 25.16 -33.83
CA GLU A 367 22.63 24.22 -32.71
C GLU A 367 23.47 24.80 -31.55
N THR A 368 24.40 25.72 -31.84
CA THR A 368 25.21 26.44 -30.85
C THR A 368 24.41 27.28 -29.86
N ASP A 369 23.22 27.74 -30.25
CA ASP A 369 22.41 28.69 -29.47
C ASP A 369 21.43 27.98 -28.53
N LEU A 370 21.31 26.65 -28.63
CA LEU A 370 20.51 25.84 -27.70
C LEU A 370 21.26 25.60 -26.38
N PRO A 371 20.58 25.67 -25.23
CA PRO A 371 21.10 25.16 -23.96
C PRO A 371 21.49 23.68 -24.06
N ASP A 372 22.51 23.25 -23.32
CA ASP A 372 23.06 21.90 -23.41
C ASP A 372 22.03 20.81 -23.06
N ASN A 373 21.15 21.06 -22.09
CA ASN A 373 20.05 20.13 -21.76
C ASN A 373 19.06 19.94 -22.93
N ILE A 374 18.84 20.96 -23.77
CA ILE A 374 17.99 20.83 -24.96
C ILE A 374 18.73 20.08 -26.08
N LYS A 375 20.05 20.26 -26.21
CA LYS A 375 20.88 19.49 -27.16
C LYS A 375 20.88 18.01 -26.81
N GLU A 376 21.06 17.67 -25.54
CA GLU A 376 20.98 16.30 -25.04
C GLU A 376 19.61 15.69 -25.33
N LEU A 377 18.51 16.36 -24.95
CA LEU A 377 17.16 15.91 -25.27
C LEU A 377 16.93 15.76 -26.78
N ARG A 378 17.45 16.67 -27.61
CA ARG A 378 17.34 16.56 -29.08
C ARG A 378 17.98 15.29 -29.62
N SER A 379 19.11 14.88 -29.03
CA SER A 379 19.82 13.66 -29.43
C SER A 379 19.13 12.39 -28.93
N ALA A 380 18.40 12.46 -27.81
CA ALA A 380 17.84 11.30 -27.12
C ALA A 380 16.32 11.09 -27.32
N TYR A 381 15.53 12.13 -27.60
CA TYR A 381 14.06 12.06 -27.56
C TYR A 381 13.45 11.00 -28.48
N ARG A 382 14.16 10.65 -29.57
CA ARG A 382 13.71 9.64 -30.52
C ARG A 382 13.78 8.23 -29.94
N ASP A 383 14.79 8.00 -29.11
CA ASP A 383 15.06 6.72 -28.47
C ASP A 383 14.22 6.57 -27.19
N ASP A 384 13.96 7.67 -26.48
CA ASP A 384 13.24 7.68 -25.20
C ASP A 384 11.72 7.98 -25.29
N GLN A 385 11.20 8.28 -26.49
CA GLN A 385 9.83 8.77 -26.73
C GLN A 385 9.48 10.07 -25.96
N ASP A 386 10.46 10.96 -25.83
CA ASP A 386 10.38 12.20 -25.05
C ASP A 386 10.11 13.44 -25.93
N LEU A 387 9.45 13.28 -27.08
CA LEU A 387 9.13 14.39 -27.98
C LEU A 387 8.44 15.57 -27.27
N PHE A 388 7.52 15.27 -26.35
CA PHE A 388 6.75 16.32 -25.69
C PHE A 388 7.64 17.11 -24.72
N LEU A 389 8.52 16.42 -23.97
CA LEU A 389 9.47 17.07 -23.06
C LEU A 389 10.46 17.92 -23.85
N TYR A 390 11.00 17.39 -24.95
CA TYR A 390 11.86 18.14 -25.86
C TYR A 390 11.17 19.42 -26.36
N ASN A 391 9.97 19.29 -26.91
CA ASN A 391 9.19 20.42 -27.41
C ASN A 391 8.86 21.43 -26.30
N ARG A 392 8.52 20.94 -25.10
CA ARG A 392 8.28 21.78 -23.92
C ARG A 392 9.51 22.59 -23.54
N ARG A 393 10.69 21.98 -23.46
CA ARG A 393 11.93 22.70 -23.14
C ARG A 393 12.28 23.74 -24.20
N VAL A 394 12.01 23.47 -25.48
CA VAL A 394 12.14 24.46 -26.55
C VAL A 394 11.19 25.64 -26.32
N VAL A 395 9.93 25.39 -25.97
CA VAL A 395 8.94 26.45 -25.63
C VAL A 395 9.41 27.28 -24.44
N GLU A 396 9.82 26.67 -23.34
CA GLU A 396 10.35 27.38 -22.15
C GLU A 396 11.52 28.31 -22.51
N HIS A 397 12.44 27.81 -23.34
CA HIS A 397 13.59 28.57 -23.79
C HIS A 397 13.20 29.80 -24.63
N VAL A 398 12.35 29.62 -25.65
CA VAL A 398 12.02 30.72 -26.58
C VAL A 398 11.07 31.76 -25.97
N PHE A 399 10.26 31.39 -25.00
CA PHE A 399 9.37 32.32 -24.27
C PHE A 399 10.05 33.00 -23.06
N GLY A 400 11.28 32.60 -22.71
CA GLY A 400 12.18 33.36 -21.83
C GLY A 400 11.60 33.69 -20.46
N GLY A 401 11.08 32.69 -19.75
CA GLY A 401 10.52 32.81 -18.39
C GLY A 401 9.03 33.19 -18.33
N ARG A 402 8.37 33.45 -19.46
CA ARG A 402 6.91 33.69 -19.52
C ARG A 402 6.08 32.42 -19.35
N VAL A 403 6.73 31.27 -19.50
CA VAL A 403 6.22 29.93 -19.19
C VAL A 403 7.14 29.40 -18.10
N SER A 404 6.59 28.97 -16.98
CA SER A 404 7.38 28.46 -15.86
C SER A 404 8.19 27.24 -16.27
N ALA A 405 9.43 27.17 -15.78
CA ALA A 405 10.27 26.00 -16.03
C ALA A 405 9.66 24.76 -15.37
N LEU A 406 9.63 23.64 -16.09
CA LEU A 406 9.28 22.34 -15.52
C LEU A 406 10.31 21.97 -14.44
N ASP A 407 9.86 21.83 -13.19
CA ASP A 407 10.69 21.54 -12.00
C ASP A 407 11.55 20.28 -12.18
N ALA A 408 12.76 20.27 -11.60
CA ALA A 408 13.78 19.23 -11.80
C ALA A 408 13.41 17.84 -11.23
N ASP A 409 13.90 16.78 -11.87
CA ASP A 409 13.52 15.36 -11.68
C ASP A 409 13.73 14.75 -10.28
N SER A 410 14.48 15.37 -9.37
CA SER A 410 14.87 14.76 -8.09
C SER A 410 13.75 14.73 -7.05
N THR A 411 12.89 15.74 -6.98
CA THR A 411 11.67 15.73 -6.14
C THR A 411 10.61 14.78 -6.69
N ARG A 412 10.60 14.57 -8.00
CA ARG A 412 9.71 13.64 -8.70
C ARG A 412 10.08 12.17 -8.46
N TRP A 413 11.37 11.85 -8.44
CA TRP A 413 11.84 10.50 -8.08
C TRP A 413 11.58 10.17 -6.61
N PHE A 414 11.88 11.08 -5.68
CA PHE A 414 11.61 10.89 -4.25
C PHE A 414 10.10 10.83 -3.98
N GLY A 415 9.30 11.62 -4.70
CA GLY A 415 7.85 11.51 -4.74
C GLY A 415 7.40 10.11 -5.17
N ARG A 416 7.86 9.58 -6.32
CA ARG A 416 7.50 8.22 -6.77
C ARG A 416 7.95 7.12 -5.80
N TRP A 417 9.10 7.27 -5.13
CA TRP A 417 9.66 6.29 -4.18
C TRP A 417 8.98 6.32 -2.80
N ALA A 418 8.66 7.50 -2.26
CA ALA A 418 8.05 7.66 -0.93
C ALA A 418 6.50 7.73 -0.95
N ALA A 419 5.88 8.07 -2.08
CA ALA A 419 4.44 8.36 -2.19
C ALA A 419 3.55 7.14 -2.51
N GLY A 420 4.08 5.92 -2.57
CA GLY A 420 3.24 4.72 -2.54
C GLY A 420 2.32 4.71 -1.30
N THR A 421 2.79 5.31 -0.19
CA THR A 421 2.04 5.46 1.07
C THR A 421 1.26 6.78 1.16
N PHE A 422 1.63 7.81 0.38
CA PHE A 422 1.08 9.16 0.41
C PHE A 422 0.78 9.67 -1.01
N LYS A 423 -0.27 9.14 -1.66
CA LYS A 423 -0.64 9.43 -3.07
C LYS A 423 -0.49 10.92 -3.42
N TRP A 424 0.40 11.21 -4.38
CA TRP A 424 0.64 12.55 -4.93
C TRP A 424 -0.53 12.99 -5.83
N PRO A 425 -0.77 14.30 -6.08
CA PRO A 425 -1.80 14.78 -7.00
C PRO A 425 -1.90 14.02 -8.32
N HIS A 426 -3.09 13.53 -8.62
CA HIS A 426 -3.39 12.84 -9.88
C HIS A 426 -3.84 13.83 -10.96
N HIS A 427 -3.39 13.60 -12.19
CA HIS A 427 -3.92 14.28 -13.36
C HIS A 427 -5.39 13.90 -13.61
N GLN A 428 -6.25 14.90 -13.78
CA GLN A 428 -7.67 14.70 -14.02
C GLN A 428 -8.08 15.23 -15.39
N VAL A 429 -8.71 14.38 -16.20
CA VAL A 429 -9.15 14.71 -17.56
C VAL A 429 -10.64 14.99 -17.59
N TYR A 430 -11.02 16.08 -18.24
CA TYR A 430 -12.42 16.46 -18.44
C TYR A 430 -12.63 17.19 -19.76
N VAL A 431 -13.82 17.07 -20.33
CA VAL A 431 -14.30 17.87 -21.47
C VAL A 431 -15.09 19.05 -20.90
N THR A 432 -14.83 20.28 -21.37
CA THR A 432 -15.56 21.47 -20.89
C THR A 432 -17.05 21.37 -21.20
N GLY A 433 -17.91 22.03 -20.41
CA GLY A 433 -19.36 21.94 -20.59
C GLY A 433 -19.86 22.45 -21.94
N ASP A 434 -19.16 23.42 -22.53
CA ASP A 434 -19.41 23.89 -23.91
C ASP A 434 -18.83 22.96 -25.00
N ARG A 435 -18.19 21.86 -24.58
CA ARG A 435 -17.54 20.84 -25.42
C ARG A 435 -16.57 21.43 -26.44
N LYS A 436 -15.90 22.53 -26.09
CA LYS A 436 -14.85 23.12 -26.92
C LYS A 436 -13.46 22.59 -26.61
N PHE A 437 -13.21 22.18 -25.36
CA PHE A 437 -11.86 21.79 -24.92
C PHE A 437 -11.86 20.44 -24.20
N VAL A 438 -10.80 19.66 -24.48
CA VAL A 438 -10.38 18.56 -23.61
C VAL A 438 -9.28 19.10 -22.71
N MET A 439 -9.46 19.00 -21.40
CA MET A 439 -8.56 19.53 -20.38
C MET A 439 -7.95 18.38 -19.60
N CYS A 440 -6.70 18.52 -19.20
CA CYS A 440 -6.07 17.77 -18.12
C CYS A 440 -5.64 18.75 -17.05
N ASP A 441 -6.28 18.73 -15.88
CA ASP A 441 -6.18 19.75 -14.85
C ASP A 441 -6.46 21.17 -15.42
N ASP A 442 -5.41 21.97 -15.62
CA ASP A 442 -5.45 23.30 -16.22
C ASP A 442 -4.73 23.37 -17.58
N MET A 443 -4.31 22.23 -18.12
CA MET A 443 -3.66 22.08 -19.42
C MET A 443 -4.70 21.73 -20.50
N PRO A 444 -4.95 22.60 -21.49
CA PRO A 444 -5.81 22.24 -22.62
C PRO A 444 -5.08 21.27 -23.56
N MET A 445 -5.56 20.04 -23.65
CA MET A 445 -4.99 18.97 -24.48
C MET A 445 -5.44 19.06 -25.94
N HIS A 446 -6.68 19.50 -26.15
CA HIS A 446 -7.32 19.57 -27.46
C HIS A 446 -8.42 20.63 -27.48
N ALA A 447 -8.62 21.27 -28.64
CA ALA A 447 -9.69 22.23 -28.87
C ALA A 447 -10.43 21.92 -30.18
N GLY A 448 -11.73 22.19 -30.21
CA GLY A 448 -12.57 21.93 -31.38
C GLY A 448 -14.03 22.31 -31.14
N THR A 449 -14.92 21.68 -31.90
CA THR A 449 -16.38 21.80 -31.75
C THR A 449 -16.95 20.44 -31.42
N ASP A 450 -17.73 20.35 -30.33
CA ASP A 450 -18.30 19.09 -29.84
C ASP A 450 -17.25 18.00 -29.60
N VAL A 451 -16.20 18.36 -28.86
CA VAL A 451 -15.05 17.47 -28.65
C VAL A 451 -15.39 16.31 -27.72
N LYS A 452 -14.65 15.22 -27.89
CA LYS A 452 -14.62 14.06 -26.98
C LYS A 452 -13.20 13.84 -26.49
N TRP A 453 -13.05 13.30 -25.27
CA TRP A 453 -11.73 13.14 -24.65
C TRP A 453 -10.75 12.35 -25.53
N PHE A 454 -11.22 11.30 -26.20
CA PHE A 454 -10.39 10.42 -27.04
C PHE A 454 -9.97 11.04 -28.37
N GLN A 455 -10.43 12.26 -28.68
CA GLN A 455 -9.96 13.04 -29.84
C GLN A 455 -8.68 13.82 -29.54
N ALA A 456 -8.27 13.92 -28.27
CA ALA A 456 -6.99 14.53 -27.96
C ALA A 456 -5.83 13.74 -28.60
N PRO A 457 -4.76 14.41 -29.09
CA PRO A 457 -3.70 13.75 -29.87
C PRO A 457 -3.10 12.50 -29.20
N ILE A 458 -2.94 12.52 -27.87
CA ILE A 458 -2.43 11.40 -27.05
C ILE A 458 -3.31 10.14 -27.15
N PHE A 459 -4.62 10.28 -27.40
CA PHE A 459 -5.59 9.18 -27.47
C PHE A 459 -6.06 8.87 -28.89
N ALA A 460 -5.98 9.83 -29.81
CA ALA A 460 -6.56 9.73 -31.15
C ALA A 460 -5.71 8.90 -32.13
N GLY A 461 -4.41 8.71 -31.87
CA GLY A 461 -3.56 7.92 -32.75
C GLY A 461 -2.08 7.94 -32.41
N HIS A 462 -1.31 7.20 -33.20
CA HIS A 462 0.14 7.07 -33.03
C HIS A 462 0.85 8.39 -33.33
N VAL A 463 1.43 9.01 -32.30
CA VAL A 463 2.36 10.14 -32.43
C VAL A 463 3.79 9.61 -32.45
N ARG A 464 4.52 9.90 -33.52
CA ARG A 464 5.87 9.38 -33.67
C ARG A 464 6.82 9.97 -32.62
N HIS A 465 7.51 9.12 -31.86
CA HIS A 465 8.39 9.47 -30.73
C HIS A 465 7.69 10.22 -29.59
N GLY A 466 6.35 10.22 -29.59
CA GLY A 466 5.53 10.94 -28.60
C GLY A 466 4.85 9.99 -27.62
N LEU A 467 4.20 10.58 -26.62
CA LEU A 467 3.34 9.86 -25.69
C LEU A 467 1.99 9.59 -26.35
N TRP A 468 1.60 8.32 -26.47
CA TRP A 468 0.31 7.92 -27.04
C TRP A 468 -0.22 6.62 -26.43
N PHE A 469 -1.55 6.45 -26.45
CA PHE A 469 -2.25 5.24 -26.03
C PHE A 469 -2.98 4.59 -27.20
N SER A 470 -3.01 3.26 -27.19
CA SER A 470 -3.69 2.41 -28.16
C SER A 470 -5.06 1.98 -27.64
N PHE A 471 -6.01 1.79 -28.56
CA PHE A 471 -7.36 1.26 -28.35
C PHE A 471 -7.65 0.13 -29.33
N ALA A 472 -6.71 -0.81 -29.46
CA ALA A 472 -6.72 -1.83 -30.50
C ALA A 472 -7.83 -2.88 -30.33
N HIS A 473 -8.22 -3.16 -29.08
CA HIS A 473 -9.11 -4.28 -28.74
C HIS A 473 -10.44 -3.83 -28.13
N ALA A 474 -10.43 -2.73 -27.36
CA ALA A 474 -11.61 -2.13 -26.78
C ALA A 474 -11.70 -0.65 -27.16
N LYS A 475 -12.90 -0.24 -27.60
CA LYS A 475 -13.15 1.14 -28.02
C LYS A 475 -13.03 2.12 -26.84
N PRO A 476 -12.65 3.39 -27.08
CA PRO A 476 -12.56 4.40 -26.03
C PRO A 476 -13.84 4.50 -25.18
N GLU A 477 -15.01 4.41 -25.79
CA GLU A 477 -16.30 4.50 -25.07
C GLU A 477 -16.51 3.36 -24.07
N PHE A 478 -16.12 2.13 -24.42
CA PHE A 478 -16.15 1.02 -23.48
C PHE A 478 -15.18 1.24 -22.32
N CYS A 479 -13.95 1.66 -22.65
CA CYS A 479 -12.91 1.90 -21.66
C CYS A 479 -13.37 2.92 -20.62
N GLU A 480 -14.08 3.96 -21.07
CA GLU A 480 -14.65 5.01 -20.23
C GLU A 480 -15.72 4.46 -19.27
N ILE A 481 -16.72 3.74 -19.78
CA ILE A 481 -17.77 3.16 -18.93
C ILE A 481 -17.19 2.12 -17.96
N TRP A 482 -16.24 1.31 -18.41
CA TRP A 482 -15.55 0.34 -17.56
C TRP A 482 -14.83 1.02 -16.39
N ALA A 483 -14.08 2.09 -16.67
CA ALA A 483 -13.39 2.86 -15.64
C ALA A 483 -14.37 3.55 -14.68
N GLN A 484 -15.48 4.09 -15.19
CA GLN A 484 -16.52 4.69 -14.37
C GLN A 484 -17.13 3.68 -13.40
N VAL A 485 -17.50 2.49 -13.89
CA VAL A 485 -18.10 1.42 -13.07
C VAL A 485 -17.18 0.99 -11.94
N TRP A 486 -15.91 0.73 -12.25
CA TRP A 486 -14.95 0.30 -11.22
C TRP A 486 -14.58 1.41 -10.24
N SER A 487 -14.57 2.68 -10.68
CA SER A 487 -14.40 3.82 -9.78
C SER A 487 -15.56 3.93 -8.81
N LEU A 488 -16.80 3.87 -9.32
CA LEU A 488 -18.00 3.93 -8.50
C LEU A 488 -18.08 2.78 -7.50
N LEU A 489 -17.72 1.56 -7.92
CA LEU A 489 -17.64 0.39 -7.04
C LEU A 489 -16.61 0.59 -5.93
N ALA A 490 -15.45 1.16 -6.24
CA ALA A 490 -14.42 1.42 -5.24
C ALA A 490 -14.86 2.48 -4.23
N ASP A 491 -15.50 3.57 -4.67
CA ASP A 491 -15.95 4.63 -3.77
C ASP A 491 -17.16 4.18 -2.93
N ALA A 492 -18.04 3.35 -3.49
CA ALA A 492 -19.10 2.70 -2.72
C ALA A 492 -18.51 1.76 -1.65
N ALA A 493 -17.49 0.96 -2.01
CA ALA A 493 -16.81 0.08 -1.07
C ALA A 493 -16.16 0.87 0.08
N LYS A 494 -15.43 1.96 -0.22
CA LYS A 494 -14.84 2.86 0.79
C LYS A 494 -15.91 3.42 1.75
N ALA A 495 -16.97 4.01 1.19
CA ALA A 495 -18.04 4.61 1.98
C ALA A 495 -18.67 3.61 2.95
N ILE A 496 -18.95 2.39 2.49
CA ILE A 496 -19.53 1.34 3.33
C ILE A 496 -18.52 0.86 4.37
N TRP A 497 -17.28 0.61 3.97
CA TRP A 497 -16.25 0.13 4.89
C TRP A 497 -16.05 1.12 6.04
N HIS A 498 -15.90 2.42 5.75
CA HIS A 498 -15.78 3.43 6.80
C HIS A 498 -17.05 3.62 7.63
N THR A 499 -18.23 3.34 7.06
CA THR A 499 -19.48 3.31 7.83
C THR A 499 -19.50 2.17 8.83
N LEU A 500 -19.01 0.99 8.42
CA LEU A 500 -18.88 -0.18 9.27
C LEU A 500 -17.83 0.07 10.37
N GLU A 501 -16.76 0.81 10.07
CA GLU A 501 -15.73 1.13 11.06
C GLU A 501 -16.14 2.21 12.07
N ILE A 502 -17.33 2.83 11.98
CA ILE A 502 -17.80 3.79 12.99
C ILE A 502 -17.91 3.09 14.35
N GLN A 503 -16.97 3.44 15.23
CA GLN A 503 -16.80 2.87 16.55
C GLN A 503 -16.77 3.97 17.61
N PRO A 504 -17.12 3.64 18.86
CA PRO A 504 -16.92 4.54 19.99
C PRO A 504 -15.47 5.03 20.01
N GLY A 505 -15.19 6.30 20.26
CA GLY A 505 -13.80 6.79 20.29
C GLY A 505 -13.26 7.41 19.02
N HIS A 506 -13.71 6.95 17.85
CA HIS A 506 -13.32 7.44 16.52
C HIS A 506 -14.50 7.95 15.69
N GLU A 507 -15.62 8.29 16.33
CA GLU A 507 -16.84 8.71 15.64
C GLU A 507 -16.59 9.95 14.78
N ALA A 508 -15.81 10.92 15.26
CA ALA A 508 -15.53 12.13 14.49
C ALA A 508 -14.70 11.81 13.23
N GLN A 509 -13.71 10.92 13.35
CA GLN A 509 -12.82 10.54 12.26
C GLN A 509 -13.59 9.75 11.22
N ASN A 510 -14.18 8.63 11.61
CA ASN A 510 -14.90 7.75 10.69
C ASN A 510 -16.15 8.41 10.13
N ALA A 511 -16.91 9.19 10.91
CA ALA A 511 -18.08 9.89 10.35
C ALA A 511 -17.69 10.99 9.34
N THR A 512 -16.59 11.72 9.57
CA THR A 512 -16.15 12.77 8.63
C THR A 512 -15.61 12.15 7.35
N VAL A 513 -14.77 11.12 7.45
CA VAL A 513 -14.26 10.40 6.28
C VAL A 513 -15.42 9.74 5.52
N CYS A 514 -16.29 9.00 6.22
CA CYS A 514 -17.52 8.40 5.67
C CYS A 514 -18.39 9.44 4.96
N ALA A 515 -18.61 10.62 5.54
CA ALA A 515 -19.39 11.68 4.92
C ALA A 515 -18.75 12.21 3.64
N ILE A 516 -17.42 12.33 3.60
CA ILE A 516 -16.68 12.71 2.37
C ILE A 516 -16.83 11.62 1.31
N GLU A 517 -16.69 10.34 1.66
CA GLU A 517 -16.84 9.22 0.70
C GLU A 517 -18.28 9.11 0.18
N TYR A 518 -19.29 9.29 1.03
CA TYR A 518 -20.69 9.35 0.57
C TYR A 518 -20.97 10.57 -0.29
N ALA A 519 -20.41 11.74 0.05
CA ALA A 519 -20.54 12.93 -0.78
C ALA A 519 -19.93 12.71 -2.16
N ASP A 520 -18.74 12.10 -2.22
CA ASP A 520 -18.08 11.75 -3.48
C ASP A 520 -18.88 10.71 -4.28
N LEU A 521 -19.35 9.65 -3.64
CA LEU A 521 -20.20 8.62 -4.27
C LEU A 521 -21.49 9.21 -4.84
N VAL A 522 -22.23 9.98 -4.05
CA VAL A 522 -23.48 10.64 -4.48
C VAL A 522 -23.20 11.63 -5.60
N GLN A 523 -22.09 12.36 -5.53
CA GLN A 523 -21.66 13.27 -6.59
C GLN A 523 -21.36 12.54 -7.90
N GLN A 524 -20.65 11.40 -7.85
CA GLN A 524 -20.39 10.59 -9.04
C GLN A 524 -21.69 10.05 -9.66
N ILE A 525 -22.64 9.62 -8.84
CA ILE A 525 -23.95 9.13 -9.31
C ILE A 525 -24.80 10.26 -9.91
N LEU A 526 -24.88 11.40 -9.23
CA LEU A 526 -25.79 12.49 -9.61
C LEU A 526 -25.23 13.45 -10.67
N LEU A 527 -23.90 13.54 -10.80
CA LEU A 527 -23.23 14.51 -11.67
C LEU A 527 -22.24 13.85 -12.64
N GLY A 528 -22.06 12.52 -12.56
CA GLY A 528 -21.17 11.78 -13.44
C GLY A 528 -19.69 12.03 -13.19
N LYS A 529 -19.30 12.76 -12.13
CA LYS A 529 -17.91 13.12 -11.85
C LYS A 529 -17.60 13.13 -10.35
N PRO A 530 -16.35 12.82 -9.95
CA PRO A 530 -15.96 12.86 -8.56
C PRO A 530 -15.95 14.30 -8.02
N LEU A 531 -16.07 14.43 -6.70
CA LEU A 531 -15.97 15.68 -5.96
C LEU A 531 -14.63 16.36 -6.24
N SER A 532 -13.55 15.58 -6.40
CA SER A 532 -12.22 16.08 -6.73
C SER A 532 -12.22 16.85 -8.06
N ALA A 533 -12.86 16.30 -9.09
CA ALA A 533 -13.02 16.95 -10.39
C ALA A 533 -13.85 18.23 -10.30
N HIS A 534 -14.90 18.23 -9.46
CA HIS A 534 -15.72 19.42 -9.25
C HIS A 534 -14.93 20.57 -8.60
N LEU A 535 -14.07 20.26 -7.62
CA LEU A 535 -13.18 21.26 -7.01
C LEU A 535 -12.14 21.80 -7.99
N ILE A 536 -11.71 20.99 -8.97
CA ILE A 536 -10.75 21.41 -10.00
C ILE A 536 -11.42 22.31 -11.05
N GLU A 537 -12.64 21.98 -11.46
CA GLU A 537 -13.42 22.73 -12.46
C GLU A 537 -13.81 24.13 -11.95
N GLY A 538 -14.12 24.24 -10.66
CA GLY A 538 -14.61 25.47 -10.04
C GLY A 538 -13.54 26.55 -9.85
N ASP A 539 -13.32 26.94 -8.61
CA ASP A 539 -12.44 28.05 -8.24
C ASP A 539 -10.94 27.65 -8.36
N PRO A 540 -10.08 28.45 -9.03
CA PRO A 540 -8.62 28.24 -9.03
C PRO A 540 -8.02 28.01 -7.64
N HIS A 541 -8.55 28.63 -6.59
CA HIS A 541 -8.12 28.45 -5.21
C HIS A 541 -8.47 27.08 -4.62
N LEU A 542 -9.49 26.40 -5.17
CA LEU A 542 -9.93 25.07 -4.74
C LEU A 542 -9.24 23.92 -5.51
N ARG A 543 -8.56 24.22 -6.63
CA ARG A 543 -7.85 23.20 -7.43
C ARG A 543 -6.85 22.38 -6.65
N ARG A 544 -6.09 23.02 -5.76
CA ARG A 544 -5.12 22.33 -4.90
C ARG A 544 -5.81 21.29 -4.01
N TRP A 545 -7.00 21.61 -3.51
CA TRP A 545 -7.80 20.71 -2.69
C TRP A 545 -8.33 19.53 -3.51
N GLY A 546 -8.86 19.77 -4.70
CA GLY A 546 -9.29 18.71 -5.62
C GLY A 546 -8.17 17.73 -5.96
N LYS A 547 -6.98 18.26 -6.27
CA LYS A 547 -5.77 17.46 -6.53
C LYS A 547 -5.33 16.59 -5.35
N SER A 548 -5.58 17.04 -4.12
CA SER A 548 -5.14 16.34 -2.91
C SER A 548 -6.22 15.49 -2.25
N MET A 549 -7.45 15.44 -2.78
CA MET A 549 -8.63 14.92 -2.06
C MET A 549 -8.45 13.50 -1.50
N ASP A 550 -7.85 12.60 -2.28
CA ASP A 550 -7.58 11.21 -1.89
C ASP A 550 -6.20 11.00 -1.23
N SER A 551 -5.47 12.08 -0.97
CA SER A 551 -4.18 12.06 -0.29
C SER A 551 -4.34 12.32 1.22
N PHE A 552 -3.39 11.83 2.01
CA PHE A 552 -3.31 12.14 3.44
C PHE A 552 -3.04 13.62 3.72
N VAL A 553 -2.58 14.40 2.74
CA VAL A 553 -2.42 15.85 2.87
C VAL A 553 -3.65 16.63 2.39
N GLY A 554 -4.70 15.94 1.94
CA GLY A 554 -5.97 16.52 1.53
C GLY A 554 -7.02 16.55 2.62
N LEU A 555 -8.28 16.78 2.21
CA LEU A 555 -9.42 16.90 3.12
C LEU A 555 -9.59 15.67 4.01
N LYS A 556 -9.40 14.46 3.46
CA LYS A 556 -9.52 13.21 4.23
C LYS A 556 -8.47 13.15 5.35
N GLY A 557 -7.20 13.38 5.04
CA GLY A 557 -6.16 13.32 6.07
C GLY A 557 -6.16 14.51 7.05
N ILE A 558 -6.61 15.71 6.63
CA ILE A 558 -6.88 16.82 7.57
C ILE A 558 -8.04 16.48 8.50
N ALA A 559 -9.09 15.83 7.99
CA ALA A 559 -10.17 15.32 8.83
C ALA A 559 -9.68 14.26 9.82
N THR A 560 -8.88 13.29 9.36
CA THR A 560 -8.22 12.30 10.21
C THR A 560 -7.36 12.96 11.30
N PHE A 561 -6.51 13.92 10.92
CA PHE A 561 -5.68 14.66 11.87
C PHE A 561 -6.51 15.43 12.89
N GLY A 562 -7.51 16.20 12.45
CA GLY A 562 -8.37 16.98 13.34
C GLY A 562 -9.18 16.09 14.29
N ALA A 563 -9.62 14.93 13.81
CA ALA A 563 -10.38 13.99 14.60
C ALA A 563 -9.53 13.16 15.58
N SER A 564 -8.22 12.99 15.33
CA SER A 564 -7.31 12.27 16.25
C SER A 564 -7.19 12.88 17.65
N PHE A 565 -7.68 14.11 17.86
CA PHE A 565 -7.76 14.74 19.18
C PHE A 565 -8.98 14.28 20.00
N GLN A 566 -9.87 13.50 19.41
CA GLN A 566 -11.01 12.93 20.09
C GLN A 566 -10.55 12.00 21.22
N ASN A 567 -11.11 12.19 22.43
CA ASN A 567 -10.84 11.37 23.62
C ASN A 567 -9.36 11.27 24.03
N LEU A 568 -8.57 12.31 23.73
CA LEU A 568 -7.20 12.41 24.21
C LEU A 568 -7.15 12.34 25.75
N GLN A 569 -6.25 11.52 26.31
CA GLN A 569 -5.95 11.50 27.75
C GLN A 569 -5.50 12.89 28.24
N SER A 570 -6.45 13.65 28.79
CA SER A 570 -6.26 15.06 29.10
C SER A 570 -5.59 15.28 30.46
N ASP A 571 -5.54 14.26 31.32
CA ASP A 571 -5.01 14.36 32.68
C ASP A 571 -3.67 13.60 32.87
N ALA A 572 -3.14 12.96 31.83
CA ALA A 572 -1.83 12.31 31.89
C ALA A 572 -0.69 13.33 32.11
N PRO A 573 0.21 13.14 33.11
CA PRO A 573 1.18 14.18 33.51
C PRO A 573 2.28 14.49 32.48
N THR A 574 2.77 13.52 31.71
CA THR A 574 3.90 13.73 30.76
C THR A 574 3.75 13.08 29.38
N GLU A 575 2.77 12.18 29.20
CA GLU A 575 2.76 11.25 28.05
C GLU A 575 1.69 11.54 26.98
N LYS A 576 1.04 12.70 27.05
CA LYS A 576 -0.08 13.07 26.15
C LYS A 576 0.27 13.03 24.67
N PHE A 577 1.49 13.46 24.30
CA PHE A 577 1.95 13.43 22.92
C PHE A 577 2.19 12.00 22.42
N ARG A 578 2.69 11.11 23.28
CA ARG A 578 2.91 9.70 22.93
C ARG A 578 1.59 8.95 22.78
N HIS A 579 0.61 9.24 23.63
CA HIS A 579 -0.74 8.73 23.45
C HIS A 579 -1.37 9.26 22.14
N TRP A 580 -1.30 10.58 21.90
CA TRP A 580 -1.83 11.19 20.69
C TRP A 580 -1.28 10.57 19.40
N ILE A 581 0.04 10.35 19.32
CA ILE A 581 0.65 9.79 18.11
C ILE A 581 0.20 8.34 17.87
N THR A 582 -0.02 7.54 18.91
CA THR A 582 -0.58 6.18 18.80
C THR A 582 -2.01 6.20 18.26
N VAL A 583 -2.85 7.10 18.77
CA VAL A 583 -4.22 7.31 18.27
C VAL A 583 -4.19 7.75 16.81
N LEU A 584 -3.39 8.77 16.47
CA LEU A 584 -3.24 9.26 15.10
C LEU A 584 -2.76 8.17 14.14
N MET A 585 -1.79 7.35 14.55
CA MET A 585 -1.32 6.24 13.71
C MET A 585 -2.43 5.21 13.47
N GLY A 586 -3.19 4.84 14.51
CA GLY A 586 -4.37 3.98 14.38
C GLY A 586 -5.39 4.55 13.40
N ASP A 587 -5.69 5.85 13.52
CA ASP A 587 -6.59 6.60 12.63
C ASP A 587 -6.10 6.61 11.17
N VAL A 588 -4.79 6.78 10.96
CA VAL A 588 -4.18 6.74 9.62
C VAL A 588 -4.38 5.36 8.99
N PHE A 589 -4.09 4.27 9.72
CA PHE A 589 -4.25 2.92 9.17
C PHE A 589 -5.70 2.59 8.85
N ARG A 590 -6.65 2.99 9.70
CA ARG A 590 -8.10 2.82 9.46
C ARG A 590 -8.61 3.64 8.29
N THR A 591 -8.11 4.87 8.14
CA THR A 591 -8.49 5.69 6.98
C THR A 591 -7.92 5.09 5.69
N LEU A 592 -6.62 4.77 5.68
CA LEU A 592 -5.92 4.38 4.46
C LEU A 592 -6.16 2.93 4.03
N GLY A 593 -6.37 2.00 4.95
CA GLY A 593 -6.55 0.57 4.65
C GLY A 593 -7.67 0.30 3.63
N PRO A 594 -8.92 0.72 3.91
CA PRO A 594 -10.04 0.59 2.99
C PRO A 594 -9.80 1.30 1.65
N ILE A 595 -9.24 2.52 1.70
CA ILE A 595 -8.92 3.31 0.50
C ILE A 595 -7.90 2.57 -0.39
N GLN A 596 -6.84 2.01 0.19
CA GLN A 596 -5.81 1.29 -0.55
C GLN A 596 -6.38 0.00 -1.16
N MET A 597 -7.15 -0.78 -0.40
CA MET A 597 -7.71 -2.05 -0.88
C MET A 597 -8.73 -1.84 -2.01
N SER A 598 -9.70 -0.93 -1.83
CA SER A 598 -10.71 -0.66 -2.85
C SER A 598 -10.11 -0.07 -4.12
N ASN A 599 -9.11 0.82 -3.99
CA ASN A 599 -8.39 1.36 -5.14
C ASN A 599 -7.54 0.29 -5.83
N ALA A 600 -6.85 -0.58 -5.09
CA ALA A 600 -6.04 -1.64 -5.70
C ALA A 600 -6.89 -2.56 -6.59
N LEU A 601 -8.10 -2.92 -6.14
CA LEU A 601 -9.03 -3.71 -6.94
C LEU A 601 -9.50 -2.94 -8.20
N ARG A 602 -9.92 -1.69 -8.06
CA ARG A 602 -10.27 -0.83 -9.20
C ARG A 602 -9.12 -0.74 -10.21
N ASP A 603 -7.92 -0.44 -9.71
CA ASP A 603 -6.74 -0.20 -10.54
C ASP A 603 -6.33 -1.48 -11.28
N LEU A 604 -6.47 -2.65 -10.66
CA LEU A 604 -6.22 -3.95 -11.29
C LEU A 604 -7.20 -4.20 -12.46
N MET A 605 -8.48 -3.89 -12.26
CA MET A 605 -9.52 -4.11 -13.27
C MET A 605 -9.46 -3.10 -14.42
N ILE A 606 -9.16 -1.83 -14.15
CA ILE A 606 -8.95 -0.83 -15.21
C ILE A 606 -7.62 -1.11 -15.93
N GLY A 607 -6.56 -1.38 -15.18
CA GLY A 607 -5.23 -1.73 -15.71
C GLY A 607 -5.25 -2.94 -16.64
N PHE A 608 -6.10 -3.95 -16.35
CA PHE A 608 -6.33 -5.08 -17.26
C PHE A 608 -6.77 -4.63 -18.66
N VAL A 609 -7.77 -3.74 -18.75
CA VAL A 609 -8.28 -3.22 -20.04
C VAL A 609 -7.25 -2.32 -20.73
N VAL A 610 -6.49 -1.54 -19.95
CA VAL A 610 -5.41 -0.72 -20.50
C VAL A 610 -4.34 -1.59 -21.16
N LEU A 611 -3.86 -2.62 -20.46
CA LEU A 611 -2.86 -3.55 -20.96
C LEU A 611 -3.41 -4.32 -22.17
N LEU A 612 -4.64 -4.85 -22.09
CA LEU A 612 -5.28 -5.57 -23.19
C LEU A 612 -5.32 -4.75 -24.49
N ASN A 613 -5.40 -3.43 -24.39
CA ASN A 613 -5.43 -2.53 -25.55
C ASN A 613 -4.06 -2.28 -26.21
N PHE A 614 -2.97 -2.82 -25.65
CA PHE A 614 -1.68 -2.86 -26.33
C PHE A 614 -1.78 -3.79 -27.54
N GLY A 615 -1.68 -3.24 -28.76
CA GLY A 615 -1.93 -3.98 -30.00
C GLY A 615 -0.86 -5.02 -30.39
N GLY A 616 0.06 -5.38 -29.48
CA GLY A 616 1.16 -6.31 -29.71
C GLY A 616 2.23 -5.82 -30.72
N PRO A 617 3.31 -6.60 -30.94
CA PRO A 617 4.30 -6.29 -31.96
C PRO A 617 3.70 -6.46 -33.37
N ARG A 618 3.94 -5.49 -34.27
CA ARG A 618 3.37 -5.49 -35.63
C ARG A 618 4.19 -6.30 -36.65
N ASP A 619 5.49 -6.57 -36.41
CA ASP A 619 6.41 -7.03 -37.47
C ASP A 619 7.45 -8.12 -37.07
N GLY A 620 7.30 -8.89 -35.98
CA GLY A 620 8.25 -9.99 -35.69
C GLY A 620 8.08 -10.69 -34.33
N PRO A 621 8.84 -11.77 -34.07
CA PRO A 621 8.86 -12.41 -32.76
C PRO A 621 9.70 -11.54 -31.83
N SER A 622 9.13 -11.00 -30.76
CA SER A 622 9.99 -10.58 -29.66
C SER A 622 10.67 -9.22 -29.71
N THR A 623 9.97 -8.09 -29.53
CA THR A 623 10.46 -6.80 -28.97
C THR A 623 9.40 -5.73 -29.14
N LEU A 624 9.34 -4.76 -28.21
CA LEU A 624 8.53 -3.54 -28.35
C LEU A 624 8.77 -2.93 -29.75
N SER A 625 7.70 -2.44 -30.41
CA SER A 625 7.89 -1.65 -31.62
C SER A 625 8.82 -0.47 -31.30
N GLY A 626 9.58 0.07 -32.26
CA GLY A 626 10.50 1.19 -32.01
C GLY A 626 9.86 2.49 -31.49
N ASP A 627 8.54 2.48 -31.29
CA ASP A 627 7.73 3.58 -30.78
C ASP A 627 6.42 3.04 -30.16
N PRO A 628 6.51 2.27 -29.05
CA PRO A 628 5.39 1.53 -28.51
C PRO A 628 4.34 2.42 -27.83
N ALA A 629 3.07 2.01 -27.85
CA ALA A 629 2.01 2.69 -27.08
C ALA A 629 2.27 2.55 -25.59
N ARG A 630 1.98 3.59 -24.79
CA ARG A 630 2.24 3.59 -23.33
C ARG A 630 1.41 2.58 -22.53
N ASN A 631 0.42 1.94 -23.13
CA ASN A 631 -0.39 0.87 -22.50
C ASN A 631 0.49 -0.18 -21.78
N HIS A 632 1.58 -0.64 -22.40
CA HIS A 632 2.46 -1.68 -21.82
C HIS A 632 3.16 -1.26 -20.52
N GLN A 633 3.20 0.04 -20.21
CA GLN A 633 3.85 0.57 -19.01
C GLN A 633 2.93 0.55 -17.79
N LYS A 634 1.62 0.34 -17.98
CA LYS A 634 0.60 0.33 -16.92
C LYS A 634 0.53 -1.02 -16.18
N GLN A 635 1.69 -1.52 -15.77
CA GLN A 635 1.87 -2.80 -15.08
C GLN A 635 1.69 -2.69 -13.55
N GLU A 636 1.78 -1.47 -13.00
CA GLU A 636 1.82 -1.24 -11.55
C GLU A 636 0.67 -1.88 -10.76
N PRO A 637 -0.60 -1.88 -11.22
CA PRO A 637 -1.67 -2.52 -10.46
C PRO A 637 -1.44 -4.01 -10.19
N PHE A 638 -0.85 -4.74 -11.15
CA PHE A 638 -0.52 -6.16 -10.99
C PHE A 638 0.74 -6.36 -10.12
N VAL A 639 1.70 -5.46 -10.23
CA VAL A 639 2.92 -5.45 -9.42
C VAL A 639 2.59 -5.20 -7.95
N ALA A 640 1.81 -4.16 -7.65
CA ALA A 640 1.38 -3.82 -6.30
C ALA A 640 0.54 -4.93 -5.64
N PHE A 641 -0.33 -5.59 -6.42
CA PHE A 641 -1.06 -6.77 -5.96
C PHE A 641 -0.11 -7.93 -5.62
N SER A 642 0.86 -8.21 -6.49
CA SER A 642 1.88 -9.23 -6.24
C SER A 642 2.74 -8.90 -5.02
N ASP A 643 3.22 -7.66 -4.89
CA ASP A 643 3.97 -7.18 -3.72
C ASP A 643 3.23 -7.49 -2.43
N SER A 644 1.94 -7.16 -2.37
CA SER A 644 1.11 -7.40 -1.18
C SER A 644 1.02 -8.90 -0.85
N MET A 645 0.84 -9.74 -1.86
CA MET A 645 0.77 -11.19 -1.69
C MET A 645 2.07 -11.81 -1.18
N PHE A 646 3.20 -11.41 -1.77
CA PHE A 646 4.52 -11.88 -1.38
C PHE A 646 4.98 -11.31 -0.03
N ALA A 647 4.58 -10.07 0.30
CA ALA A 647 4.78 -9.50 1.64
C ALA A 647 4.08 -10.36 2.70
N MET A 648 2.79 -10.67 2.49
CA MET A 648 2.05 -11.57 3.39
C MET A 648 2.72 -12.94 3.49
N ALA A 649 3.20 -13.49 2.37
CA ALA A 649 3.89 -14.78 2.35
C ALA A 649 5.17 -14.73 3.18
N LEU A 650 5.99 -13.70 3.00
CA LEU A 650 7.21 -13.49 3.77
C LEU A 650 6.93 -13.37 5.27
N ILE A 651 5.93 -12.57 5.66
CA ILE A 651 5.57 -12.40 7.07
C ILE A 651 5.03 -13.69 7.68
N SER A 652 4.31 -14.51 6.92
CA SER A 652 3.82 -15.81 7.39
C SER A 652 4.96 -16.79 7.73
N LEU A 653 6.09 -16.68 7.02
CA LEU A 653 7.28 -17.50 7.26
C LEU A 653 8.11 -17.02 8.46
N PHE A 654 7.94 -15.75 8.87
CA PHE A 654 8.65 -15.20 10.01
C PHE A 654 8.19 -15.88 11.32
N PRO A 655 9.11 -16.45 12.13
CA PRO A 655 8.72 -17.12 13.38
C PRO A 655 8.00 -16.16 14.33
N GLN A 656 6.86 -16.60 14.84
CA GLN A 656 6.02 -15.78 15.70
C GLN A 656 6.71 -15.41 17.02
N ASP A 657 7.49 -16.33 17.58
CA ASP A 657 8.32 -16.10 18.76
C ASP A 657 9.40 -15.03 18.56
N ASN A 658 9.74 -14.71 17.31
CA ASN A 658 10.73 -13.71 16.97
C ASN A 658 10.13 -12.31 16.77
N TYR A 659 8.82 -12.14 16.98
CA TYR A 659 8.18 -10.84 16.86
C TYR A 659 8.79 -9.85 17.87
N SER A 660 9.17 -8.66 17.39
CA SER A 660 9.93 -7.58 18.09
C SER A 660 11.47 -7.69 18.15
N ILE A 661 12.09 -8.77 17.65
CA ILE A 661 13.52 -9.10 17.88
C ILE A 661 14.55 -8.01 17.56
N MET A 662 14.20 -7.03 16.71
CA MET A 662 15.09 -5.94 16.30
C MET A 662 14.89 -4.61 17.01
N LEU A 663 13.73 -4.39 17.65
CA LEU A 663 13.33 -3.05 18.07
C LEU A 663 13.67 -2.74 19.52
N PHE A 664 13.58 -3.72 20.42
CA PHE A 664 13.61 -3.44 21.87
C PHE A 664 14.76 -4.08 22.64
N ASN A 665 15.57 -4.95 22.01
CA ASN A 665 16.62 -5.69 22.73
C ASN A 665 17.94 -5.82 21.94
N PRO A 666 18.57 -4.71 21.51
CA PRO A 666 19.83 -4.75 20.77
C PRO A 666 21.02 -5.26 21.60
N ASP A 667 20.92 -5.29 22.93
CA ASP A 667 22.05 -5.62 23.82
C ASP A 667 21.99 -7.04 24.41
N ARG A 668 21.03 -7.88 23.98
CA ARG A 668 20.91 -9.29 24.43
C ARG A 668 21.77 -10.24 23.60
N ASP A 669 22.86 -10.73 24.18
CA ASP A 669 23.79 -11.66 23.51
C ASP A 669 23.16 -13.04 23.25
N ASP A 670 22.23 -13.49 24.10
CA ASP A 670 21.58 -14.81 24.00
C ASP A 670 20.63 -14.95 22.79
N LEU A 671 20.24 -13.82 22.20
CA LEU A 671 19.38 -13.75 21.02
C LEU A 671 20.16 -13.42 19.73
N GLU A 672 21.51 -13.38 19.77
CA GLU A 672 22.35 -12.97 18.64
C GLU A 672 22.08 -13.80 17.38
N ASP A 673 21.98 -15.13 17.50
CA ASP A 673 21.72 -16.02 16.36
C ASP A 673 20.33 -15.81 15.75
N GLN A 674 19.31 -15.68 16.60
CA GLN A 674 17.93 -15.44 16.15
C GLN A 674 17.80 -14.07 15.50
N ARG A 675 18.47 -13.05 16.05
CA ARG A 675 18.52 -11.70 15.50
C ARG A 675 19.23 -11.71 14.16
N THR A 676 20.40 -12.34 14.08
CA THR A 676 21.15 -12.49 12.84
C THR A 676 20.30 -13.18 11.77
N SER A 677 19.54 -14.23 12.13
CA SER A 677 18.59 -14.89 11.23
C SER A 677 17.43 -13.98 10.81
N ALA A 678 16.81 -13.24 11.73
CA ALA A 678 15.75 -12.29 11.39
C ALA A 678 16.24 -11.17 10.46
N MET A 679 17.44 -10.65 10.68
CA MET A 679 18.08 -9.64 9.84
C MET A 679 18.51 -10.19 8.49
N ALA A 680 19.32 -11.24 8.48
CA ALA A 680 19.95 -11.77 7.28
C ALA A 680 18.97 -12.57 6.42
N VAL A 681 18.16 -13.44 7.03
CA VAL A 681 17.28 -14.37 6.30
C VAL A 681 15.94 -13.74 5.98
N HIS A 682 15.27 -13.07 6.93
CA HIS A 682 13.89 -12.64 6.72
C HIS A 682 13.80 -11.21 6.18
N TRP A 683 14.55 -10.28 6.75
CA TRP A 683 14.52 -8.89 6.29
C TRP A 683 15.38 -8.67 5.03
N LEU A 684 16.67 -9.02 5.06
CA LEU A 684 17.59 -8.78 3.96
C LEU A 684 17.34 -9.76 2.80
N ALA A 685 17.59 -11.06 2.99
CA ALA A 685 17.43 -12.04 1.93
C ALA A 685 15.95 -12.27 1.57
N GLY A 686 15.09 -12.40 2.58
CA GLY A 686 13.65 -12.63 2.41
C GLY A 686 12.94 -11.42 1.83
N GLY A 687 13.17 -10.22 2.37
CA GLY A 687 12.59 -8.98 1.84
C GLY A 687 13.01 -8.73 0.39
N VAL A 688 14.31 -8.75 0.10
CA VAL A 688 14.82 -8.53 -1.27
C VAL A 688 14.38 -9.65 -2.21
N GLY A 689 14.49 -10.91 -1.80
CA GLY A 689 14.15 -12.07 -2.61
C GLY A 689 12.66 -12.15 -2.93
N MET A 690 11.79 -11.99 -1.93
CA MET A 690 10.34 -11.99 -2.12
C MET A 690 9.86 -10.75 -2.87
N GLY A 691 10.46 -9.59 -2.64
CA GLY A 691 10.19 -8.40 -3.44
C GLY A 691 10.59 -8.57 -4.91
N LEU A 692 11.74 -9.20 -5.18
CA LEU A 692 12.13 -9.53 -6.56
C LEU A 692 11.12 -10.48 -7.21
N LEU A 693 10.75 -11.58 -6.55
CA LEU A 693 9.74 -12.52 -7.05
C LEU A 693 8.39 -11.84 -7.28
N ALA A 694 7.99 -10.93 -6.39
CA ALA A 694 6.76 -10.17 -6.51
C ALA A 694 6.75 -9.28 -7.75
N GLY A 695 7.78 -8.44 -7.93
CA GLY A 695 7.88 -7.53 -9.06
C GLY A 695 7.98 -8.25 -10.40
N LEU A 696 8.75 -9.34 -10.46
CA LEU A 696 8.88 -10.16 -11.67
C LEU A 696 7.56 -10.88 -12.00
N SER A 697 6.89 -11.48 -11.02
CA SER A 697 5.61 -12.18 -11.27
C SER A 697 4.49 -11.22 -11.68
N GLY A 698 4.36 -10.07 -11.01
CA GLY A 698 3.39 -9.04 -11.37
C GLY A 698 3.64 -8.46 -12.76
N SER A 699 4.91 -8.17 -13.09
CA SER A 699 5.30 -7.70 -14.42
C SER A 699 5.06 -8.76 -15.49
N LEU A 700 5.35 -10.04 -15.22
CA LEU A 700 5.10 -11.14 -16.16
C LEU A 700 3.61 -11.23 -16.52
N VAL A 701 2.72 -11.21 -15.52
CA VAL A 701 1.27 -11.26 -15.75
C VAL A 701 0.83 -10.07 -16.58
N ALA A 702 1.29 -8.86 -16.23
CA ALA A 702 0.95 -7.65 -16.98
C ALA A 702 1.43 -7.69 -18.44
N GLN A 703 2.65 -8.19 -18.67
CA GLN A 703 3.24 -8.36 -20.00
C GLN A 703 2.51 -9.42 -20.84
N ILE A 704 2.04 -10.51 -20.22
CA ILE A 704 1.19 -11.51 -20.88
C ILE A 704 -0.14 -10.90 -21.32
N ILE A 705 -0.78 -10.10 -20.44
CA ILE A 705 -2.05 -9.41 -20.76
C ILE A 705 -1.84 -8.42 -21.90
N ALA A 706 -0.76 -7.65 -21.84
CA ALA A 706 -0.40 -6.70 -22.88
C ALA A 706 0.07 -7.37 -24.17
N TRP A 707 0.47 -8.65 -24.14
CA TRP A 707 1.20 -9.26 -25.25
C TRP A 707 2.45 -8.44 -25.64
N ALA A 708 3.20 -7.99 -24.62
CA ALA A 708 4.35 -7.11 -24.77
C ALA A 708 5.55 -7.68 -24.01
N GLU A 709 6.68 -7.87 -24.68
CA GLU A 709 7.93 -8.29 -24.05
C GLU A 709 8.84 -7.07 -23.82
N ASP A 710 8.77 -6.51 -22.61
CA ASP A 710 9.60 -5.38 -22.14
C ASP A 710 10.50 -5.85 -20.99
N PHE A 711 11.61 -6.50 -21.34
CA PHE A 711 12.54 -7.07 -20.36
C PHE A 711 13.28 -5.99 -19.57
N LYS A 712 13.55 -4.82 -20.15
CA LYS A 712 14.17 -3.71 -19.41
C LYS A 712 13.26 -3.33 -18.24
N ARG A 713 11.97 -3.09 -18.51
CA ARG A 713 11.00 -2.80 -17.47
C ARG A 713 10.78 -3.98 -16.53
N PHE A 714 10.76 -5.21 -17.03
CA PHE A 714 10.65 -6.43 -16.23
C PHE A 714 11.66 -6.45 -15.06
N PHE A 715 12.95 -6.27 -15.36
CA PHE A 715 14.00 -6.28 -14.34
C PHE A 715 14.01 -5.01 -13.48
N ILE A 716 13.73 -3.84 -14.04
CA ILE A 716 13.59 -2.59 -13.25
C ILE A 716 12.47 -2.75 -12.22
N THR A 717 11.35 -3.33 -12.62
CA THR A 717 10.19 -3.56 -11.76
C THR A 717 10.53 -4.54 -10.64
N GLY A 718 11.19 -5.65 -10.97
CA GLY A 718 11.72 -6.58 -9.96
C GLY A 718 12.65 -5.91 -8.96
N GLY A 719 13.57 -5.05 -9.42
CA GLY A 719 14.48 -4.31 -8.55
C GLY A 719 13.78 -3.28 -7.65
N ILE A 720 12.79 -2.56 -8.18
CA ILE A 720 11.98 -1.60 -7.40
C ILE A 720 11.16 -2.33 -6.34
N SER A 721 10.49 -3.44 -6.68
CA SER A 721 9.75 -4.25 -5.71
C SER A 721 10.66 -4.84 -4.63
N ALA A 722 11.87 -5.27 -4.98
CA ALA A 722 12.88 -5.71 -4.01
C ALA A 722 13.26 -4.60 -3.02
N ALA A 723 13.52 -3.38 -3.51
CA ALA A 723 13.82 -2.23 -2.66
C ALA A 723 12.62 -1.82 -1.79
N LYS A 724 11.42 -1.83 -2.36
CA LYS A 724 10.15 -1.53 -1.67
C LYS A 724 9.90 -2.53 -0.55
N MET A 725 10.03 -3.83 -0.82
CA MET A 725 9.83 -4.88 0.18
C MET A 725 10.87 -4.80 1.30
N PHE A 726 12.13 -4.52 0.95
CA PHE A 726 13.17 -4.26 1.94
C PHE A 726 12.83 -3.09 2.86
N GLY A 727 12.37 -1.96 2.31
CA GLY A 727 12.01 -0.77 3.08
C GLY A 727 10.73 -0.93 3.90
N LEU A 728 9.72 -1.63 3.37
CA LEU A 728 8.40 -1.79 4.00
C LEU A 728 8.27 -3.05 4.86
N TYR A 729 9.27 -3.93 4.90
CA TYR A 729 9.22 -5.19 5.64
C TYR A 729 8.73 -5.03 7.09
N TRP A 730 9.29 -4.08 7.84
CA TRP A 730 8.94 -3.87 9.24
C TRP A 730 7.53 -3.32 9.43
N LEU A 731 7.07 -2.50 8.48
CA LEU A 731 5.69 -2.03 8.46
C LEU A 731 4.74 -3.21 8.21
N TYR A 732 5.03 -4.07 7.23
CA TYR A 732 4.25 -5.27 6.98
C TYR A 732 4.30 -6.24 8.16
N LEU A 733 5.45 -6.40 8.81
CA LEU A 733 5.58 -7.24 9.99
C LEU A 733 4.65 -6.75 11.09
N TYR A 734 4.64 -5.44 11.39
CA TYR A 734 3.72 -4.86 12.37
C TYR A 734 2.26 -5.10 11.97
N VAL A 735 1.88 -4.67 10.76
CA VAL A 735 0.47 -4.75 10.29
C VAL A 735 -0.07 -6.18 10.28
N PHE A 736 0.75 -7.18 9.91
CA PHE A 736 0.29 -8.56 9.78
C PHE A 736 0.55 -9.45 11.00
N ARG A 737 1.46 -9.09 11.92
CA ARG A 737 1.73 -9.90 13.14
C ARG A 737 1.12 -9.34 14.40
N GLU A 738 0.83 -8.05 14.49
CA GLU A 738 0.10 -7.50 15.62
C GLU A 738 -1.24 -8.23 15.79
N ASN A 739 -1.56 -8.75 16.98
CA ASN A 739 -2.76 -9.55 17.26
C ASN A 739 -2.84 -10.95 16.61
N ALA A 740 -1.80 -11.42 15.93
CA ALA A 740 -1.83 -12.66 15.16
C ALA A 740 -1.67 -13.93 16.02
N THR A 741 -2.52 -14.15 17.02
CA THR A 741 -2.42 -15.27 17.99
C THR A 741 -2.93 -16.63 17.48
N GLU A 742 -3.15 -16.78 16.18
CA GLU A 742 -3.76 -17.98 15.57
C GLU A 742 -5.12 -18.36 16.22
N GLY A 743 -5.94 -17.35 16.49
CA GLY A 743 -7.24 -17.55 17.15
C GLY A 743 -7.10 -17.98 18.63
N GLY A 744 -6.06 -17.52 19.31
CA GLY A 744 -5.78 -17.83 20.71
C GLY A 744 -5.07 -19.16 20.93
N ARG A 745 -4.46 -19.74 19.89
CA ARG A 745 -3.73 -21.01 19.97
C ARG A 745 -2.23 -20.81 20.24
N TYR A 746 -1.69 -19.68 19.83
CA TYR A 746 -0.28 -19.36 19.99
C TYR A 746 0.14 -19.43 21.46
N ARG A 747 1.26 -20.09 21.76
CA ARG A 747 1.87 -20.14 23.09
C ARG A 747 3.36 -19.85 22.98
N ALA A 748 3.79 -18.74 23.58
CA ALA A 748 5.19 -18.34 23.62
C ALA A 748 6.08 -19.43 24.22
N GLY A 749 7.21 -19.71 23.58
CA GLY A 749 8.16 -20.74 24.04
C GLY A 749 7.73 -22.19 23.77
N GLY A 750 6.62 -22.41 23.06
CA GLY A 750 6.20 -23.71 22.55
C GLY A 750 4.91 -24.29 23.14
N GLY A 751 4.33 -25.25 22.41
CA GLY A 751 3.01 -25.83 22.69
C GLY A 751 1.89 -25.07 21.95
N SER A 752 0.64 -25.39 22.28
CA SER A 752 -0.54 -24.71 21.73
C SER A 752 -1.62 -24.67 22.79
N PHE A 753 -2.32 -23.54 22.89
CA PHE A 753 -3.58 -23.45 23.61
C PHE A 753 -4.73 -24.00 22.74
N ARG A 754 -5.91 -24.15 23.35
CA ARG A 754 -7.12 -24.62 22.68
C ARG A 754 -7.68 -23.61 21.65
N GLY A 755 -7.38 -22.32 21.83
CA GLY A 755 -7.99 -21.19 21.14
C GLY A 755 -8.78 -20.31 22.10
N TYR A 756 -9.29 -19.17 21.61
CA TYR A 756 -10.19 -18.33 22.41
C TYR A 756 -11.51 -19.07 22.73
N PRO A 757 -12.00 -18.98 23.98
CA PRO A 757 -13.31 -19.51 24.36
C PRO A 757 -14.46 -18.64 23.79
N GLY A 758 -15.69 -19.15 23.85
CA GLY A 758 -16.86 -18.43 23.32
C GLY A 758 -17.23 -17.20 24.15
N ARG A 759 -17.38 -16.04 23.50
CA ARG A 759 -17.70 -14.77 24.19
C ARG A 759 -18.93 -14.81 25.08
N GLU A 760 -20.03 -15.42 24.62
CA GLU A 760 -21.36 -15.29 25.24
C GLU A 760 -21.38 -15.75 26.70
N THR A 761 -20.53 -16.71 27.03
CA THR A 761 -20.39 -17.28 28.38
C THR A 761 -19.25 -16.67 29.17
N SER A 762 -18.47 -15.74 28.59
CA SER A 762 -17.27 -15.25 29.25
C SER A 762 -17.57 -14.65 30.62
N PRO A 763 -16.81 -15.06 31.65
CA PRO A 763 -16.93 -14.51 32.99
C PRO A 763 -16.22 -13.16 33.12
N TYR A 764 -15.49 -12.70 32.10
CA TYR A 764 -14.77 -11.43 32.11
C TYR A 764 -15.57 -10.32 31.43
N LEU A 765 -15.60 -9.16 32.09
CA LEU A 765 -16.08 -7.90 31.54
C LEU A 765 -14.94 -6.89 31.42
N LEU A 766 -15.08 -5.88 30.58
CA LEU A 766 -14.08 -4.83 30.40
C LEU A 766 -13.79 -4.13 31.74
N PRO A 767 -12.53 -3.79 32.03
CA PRO A 767 -12.09 -3.34 33.36
C PRO A 767 -12.39 -1.86 33.65
N TYR A 768 -13.49 -1.33 33.13
CA TYR A 768 -13.93 0.05 33.32
C TYR A 768 -15.47 0.15 33.32
N PRO A 769 -16.06 1.23 33.85
CA PRO A 769 -17.51 1.31 34.03
C PRO A 769 -18.32 1.26 32.73
N ALA A 770 -19.58 0.83 32.84
CA ALA A 770 -20.53 0.81 31.73
C ALA A 770 -20.70 2.20 31.08
N GLY A 771 -20.78 2.21 29.75
CA GLY A 771 -20.91 3.43 28.93
C GLY A 771 -19.60 4.19 28.72
N VAL A 772 -18.50 3.73 29.31
CA VAL A 772 -17.16 4.30 29.09
C VAL A 772 -16.50 3.58 27.91
N SER A 773 -15.85 4.35 27.02
CA SER A 773 -15.06 3.83 25.90
C SER A 773 -13.57 4.05 26.14
N ARG A 774 -12.76 3.01 25.96
CA ARG A 774 -11.30 3.09 26.16
C ARG A 774 -10.57 2.56 24.93
N PHE A 775 -9.47 3.23 24.58
CA PHE A 775 -8.58 2.79 23.51
C PHE A 775 -7.74 1.64 24.02
N CYS A 776 -7.70 0.53 23.29
CA CYS A 776 -6.76 -0.54 23.52
C CYS A 776 -5.51 -0.24 22.70
N GLY A 777 -4.52 0.43 23.30
CA GLY A 777 -3.29 0.82 22.61
C GLY A 777 -2.52 -0.40 22.10
N GLN A 778 -2.46 -1.44 22.91
CA GLN A 778 -1.83 -2.71 22.58
C GLN A 778 -2.65 -3.89 23.12
N ALA A 779 -2.85 -4.91 22.29
CA ALA A 779 -3.54 -6.14 22.68
C ALA A 779 -2.62 -7.37 22.52
N ASN A 780 -3.20 -8.57 22.42
CA ASN A 780 -2.45 -9.82 22.42
C ASN A 780 -1.38 -9.84 21.32
N LEU A 781 -0.23 -10.46 21.59
CA LEU A 781 0.92 -10.48 20.67
C LEU A 781 1.30 -9.08 20.15
N GLY A 782 1.39 -8.14 21.06
CA GLY A 782 1.75 -6.75 20.81
C GLY A 782 3.26 -6.53 20.65
N LEU A 783 3.62 -5.64 19.74
CA LEU A 783 5.02 -5.40 19.33
C LEU A 783 5.92 -4.93 20.49
N PHE A 784 5.39 -4.13 21.44
CA PHE A 784 6.24 -3.46 22.42
C PHE A 784 6.47 -4.27 23.69
N SER A 785 5.45 -4.97 24.22
CA SER A 785 5.56 -5.70 25.51
C SER A 785 4.86 -7.06 25.54
N HIS A 786 3.83 -7.29 24.72
CA HIS A 786 3.04 -8.54 24.74
C HIS A 786 3.63 -9.62 23.83
N ASN A 787 4.95 -9.76 23.80
CA ASN A 787 5.65 -10.71 22.94
C ASN A 787 6.66 -11.55 23.72
N ASN A 788 7.08 -12.66 23.11
CA ASN A 788 7.98 -13.62 23.75
C ASN A 788 9.31 -13.00 24.17
N ILE A 789 9.90 -12.18 23.30
CA ILE A 789 11.26 -11.65 23.45
C ILE A 789 11.37 -10.63 24.58
N THR A 790 10.42 -9.69 24.61
CA THR A 790 10.43 -8.63 25.63
C THR A 790 10.16 -9.22 27.02
N ASN A 791 9.42 -10.32 27.08
CA ASN A 791 9.10 -11.02 28.33
C ASN A 791 10.11 -12.12 28.69
N SER A 792 11.13 -12.39 27.87
CA SER A 792 12.04 -13.55 28.05
C SER A 792 13.34 -13.28 28.80
N ASP A 793 13.45 -12.18 29.54
CA ASP A 793 14.65 -11.84 30.31
C ASP A 793 14.77 -12.74 31.57
N PHE A 794 15.15 -14.00 31.34
CA PHE A 794 15.02 -15.12 32.30
C PHE A 794 16.34 -15.59 32.94
N ASP A 795 17.49 -14.98 32.63
CA ASP A 795 18.79 -15.45 33.15
C ASP A 795 19.10 -15.00 34.59
N THR A 796 18.17 -14.31 35.26
CA THR A 796 18.24 -14.09 36.71
C THR A 796 17.03 -14.72 37.41
N PRO A 797 17.23 -15.70 38.32
CA PRO A 797 16.15 -16.30 39.14
C PRO A 797 15.33 -15.30 39.98
N ALA A 798 15.72 -14.02 40.00
CA ALA A 798 15.03 -12.94 40.69
C ALA A 798 13.93 -12.27 39.85
N ASN A 799 13.87 -12.50 38.53
CA ASN A 799 12.95 -11.84 37.59
C ASN A 799 12.12 -12.86 36.77
N ASN A 800 11.36 -13.73 37.44
CA ASN A 800 10.36 -14.60 36.78
C ASN A 800 9.14 -13.77 36.32
N ALA A 801 9.30 -12.92 35.30
CA ALA A 801 8.19 -12.23 34.68
C ALA A 801 7.34 -13.22 33.84
N VAL A 802 6.02 -13.10 33.94
CA VAL A 802 5.09 -13.92 33.17
C VAL A 802 5.25 -13.63 31.67
N GLN A 803 5.16 -14.65 30.82
CA GLN A 803 4.95 -14.45 29.38
C GLN A 803 3.57 -13.85 29.10
N GLN A 804 3.51 -12.53 28.84
CA GLN A 804 2.29 -11.73 28.66
C GLN A 804 1.84 -11.64 27.19
N ALA A 805 1.96 -12.74 26.44
CA ALA A 805 1.49 -12.78 25.05
C ALA A 805 -0.04 -12.56 24.94
N TYR A 806 -0.78 -12.86 26.00
CA TYR A 806 -2.22 -12.59 26.14
C TYR A 806 -2.44 -11.53 27.21
N ALA A 807 -2.50 -10.29 26.77
CA ALA A 807 -2.70 -9.13 27.61
C ALA A 807 -3.31 -7.98 26.81
N TYR A 808 -3.94 -7.06 27.52
CA TYR A 808 -4.58 -5.88 26.94
C TYR A 808 -4.18 -4.63 27.73
N ASP A 809 -3.72 -3.63 27.00
CA ASP A 809 -3.37 -2.31 27.51
C ASP A 809 -4.50 -1.34 27.17
N PHE A 810 -5.18 -0.83 28.19
CA PHE A 810 -6.30 0.10 28.08
C PHE A 810 -5.87 1.50 28.48
N ASP A 811 -6.04 2.43 27.57
CA ASP A 811 -5.68 3.83 27.77
C ASP A 811 -6.66 4.46 28.76
N HIS A 812 -6.13 4.92 29.89
CA HIS A 812 -6.89 5.56 30.96
C HIS A 812 -6.35 6.96 31.25
N ASP A 813 -7.18 7.85 31.78
CA ASP A 813 -6.67 9.07 32.41
C ASP A 813 -5.99 8.75 33.74
N PHE A 814 -5.07 9.62 34.18
CA PHE A 814 -4.32 9.39 35.41
C PHE A 814 -5.25 9.34 36.63
N ARG A 815 -5.11 8.30 37.45
CA ARG A 815 -5.95 7.97 38.61
C ARG A 815 -7.42 7.74 38.30
N GLU A 816 -7.74 7.41 37.06
CA GLU A 816 -9.10 7.00 36.74
C GLU A 816 -9.44 5.64 37.41
N PRO A 817 -10.66 5.46 37.96
CA PRO A 817 -11.08 4.19 38.52
C PRO A 817 -11.11 3.02 37.53
N ILE A 818 -10.62 1.88 37.98
CA ILE A 818 -10.59 0.60 37.27
C ILE A 818 -11.62 -0.34 37.90
N ALA A 819 -12.45 -0.96 37.07
CA ALA A 819 -13.48 -1.90 37.51
C ALA A 819 -12.95 -3.35 37.53
N CYS A 820 -13.45 -4.15 38.46
CA CYS A 820 -13.14 -5.58 38.54
C CYS A 820 -13.79 -6.32 37.38
N SER A 821 -12.99 -6.92 36.50
CA SER A 821 -13.47 -7.67 35.34
C SER A 821 -14.17 -8.97 35.69
N ARG A 822 -13.78 -9.64 36.78
CA ARG A 822 -14.38 -10.89 37.28
C ARG A 822 -14.18 -10.97 38.79
N GLY A 823 -15.25 -11.23 39.54
CA GLY A 823 -15.23 -11.26 41.00
C GLY A 823 -14.34 -12.35 41.59
N GLY A 824 -14.02 -12.21 42.86
CA GLY A 824 -13.14 -13.11 43.60
C GLY A 824 -12.62 -12.49 44.89
N VAL A 825 -11.40 -12.84 45.27
CA VAL A 825 -10.71 -12.28 46.43
C VAL A 825 -9.39 -11.61 46.04
N VAL A 826 -9.04 -10.52 46.73
CA VAL A 826 -7.73 -9.89 46.59
C VAL A 826 -6.64 -10.88 46.99
N TRP A 827 -5.85 -11.34 46.02
CA TRP A 827 -4.76 -12.28 46.24
C TRP A 827 -3.50 -11.57 46.74
N ALA A 828 -3.03 -10.58 45.99
CA ALA A 828 -1.83 -9.80 46.27
C ALA A 828 -1.93 -8.44 45.57
N PHE A 829 -1.18 -7.45 46.03
CA PHE A 829 -1.02 -6.17 45.33
C PHE A 829 0.31 -5.51 45.73
N GLN A 830 0.80 -4.62 44.87
CA GLN A 830 1.94 -3.73 45.10
C GLN A 830 1.50 -2.32 44.69
N GLU A 831 1.66 -1.33 45.56
CA GLU A 831 1.21 0.05 45.27
C GLU A 831 2.18 1.14 45.75
N GLY A 832 3.37 0.74 46.23
CA GLY A 832 4.36 1.66 46.78
C GLY A 832 5.25 2.35 45.76
N MET A 833 5.24 1.94 44.49
CA MET A 833 6.09 2.53 43.45
C MET A 833 5.56 3.92 43.10
N GLY A 834 6.47 4.89 42.95
CA GLY A 834 6.12 6.23 42.52
C GLY A 834 5.61 6.27 41.08
N ASP A 835 4.71 7.20 40.79
CA ASP A 835 4.24 7.46 39.43
C ASP A 835 5.37 7.95 38.51
N SER A 836 5.27 7.69 37.21
CA SER A 836 6.25 8.06 36.17
C SER A 836 7.65 7.48 36.42
N THR A 837 7.73 6.27 36.97
CA THR A 837 8.99 5.57 37.25
C THR A 837 9.25 4.44 36.25
N THR A 838 10.46 4.35 35.70
CA THR A 838 10.89 3.24 34.83
C THR A 838 11.51 2.15 35.68
N GLY A 839 10.77 1.09 36.00
CA GLY A 839 11.25 0.02 36.87
C GLY A 839 10.16 -0.96 37.30
N ALA A 840 10.08 -1.26 38.59
CA ALA A 840 8.98 -2.02 39.15
C ALA A 840 7.66 -1.23 39.03
N TRP A 841 6.55 -1.95 39.03
CA TRP A 841 5.22 -1.45 38.71
C TRP A 841 4.27 -1.76 39.86
N ASN A 842 3.21 -0.97 39.96
CA ASN A 842 2.12 -1.24 40.88
C ASN A 842 1.08 -2.13 40.19
N PHE A 843 0.54 -3.10 40.92
CA PHE A 843 -0.44 -4.06 40.42
C PHE A 843 -1.39 -4.55 41.51
N LEU A 844 -2.51 -5.13 41.08
CA LEU A 844 -3.49 -5.84 41.90
C LEU A 844 -3.80 -7.19 41.25
N THR A 845 -3.79 -8.27 42.03
CA THR A 845 -4.15 -9.62 41.58
C THR A 845 -5.42 -10.08 42.29
N ILE A 846 -6.40 -10.55 41.53
CA ILE A 846 -7.65 -11.13 42.04
C ILE A 846 -7.66 -12.62 41.75
N ARG A 847 -7.81 -13.47 42.77
CA ARG A 847 -8.08 -14.91 42.61
C ARG A 847 -9.59 -15.10 42.46
N HIS A 848 -10.04 -15.76 41.41
CA HIS A 848 -11.47 -15.98 41.19
C HIS A 848 -12.04 -17.08 42.11
N ASP A 849 -13.28 -17.00 42.56
CA ASP A 849 -13.82 -18.02 43.48
C ASP A 849 -14.47 -19.22 42.76
N THR A 850 -14.73 -19.07 41.47
CA THR A 850 -15.43 -20.06 40.65
C THR A 850 -14.55 -20.44 39.47
N ILE A 851 -14.37 -21.74 39.24
CA ILE A 851 -13.73 -22.28 38.04
C ILE A 851 -14.79 -22.39 36.94
N ASP A 852 -14.59 -21.67 35.84
CA ASP A 852 -15.38 -21.76 34.62
C ASP A 852 -14.84 -22.89 33.74
N THR A 853 -15.70 -23.84 33.40
CA THR A 853 -15.27 -25.05 32.68
C THR A 853 -14.86 -24.81 31.22
N GLU A 854 -15.19 -23.66 30.65
CA GLU A 854 -14.84 -23.28 29.28
C GLU A 854 -13.70 -22.25 29.27
N HIS A 855 -13.83 -21.19 30.07
CA HIS A 855 -12.93 -20.02 30.04
C HIS A 855 -11.67 -20.22 30.87
N ASP A 856 -11.66 -21.19 31.79
CA ASP A 856 -10.48 -21.52 32.59
C ASP A 856 -9.80 -22.85 32.14
N ASP A 857 -10.18 -23.39 30.97
CA ASP A 857 -9.52 -24.54 30.34
C ASP A 857 -8.70 -24.12 29.12
N PHE A 858 -7.38 -24.06 29.28
CA PHE A 858 -6.44 -23.74 28.22
C PHE A 858 -5.84 -24.99 27.53
N GLY A 859 -6.44 -26.17 27.72
CA GLY A 859 -6.03 -27.45 27.13
C GLY A 859 -5.50 -28.47 28.13
N THR A 860 -5.45 -28.13 29.42
CA THR A 860 -5.05 -29.02 30.52
C THR A 860 -6.21 -29.41 31.43
N GLY A 861 -7.43 -29.01 31.08
CA GLY A 861 -8.61 -29.06 31.94
C GLY A 861 -8.83 -27.74 32.69
N PRO A 862 -10.04 -27.51 33.23
CA PRO A 862 -10.38 -26.29 33.96
C PRO A 862 -9.53 -26.13 35.22
N VAL A 863 -8.94 -24.95 35.41
CA VAL A 863 -8.15 -24.62 36.60
C VAL A 863 -8.64 -23.35 37.28
N GLN A 864 -8.16 -23.11 38.50
CA GLN A 864 -8.32 -21.81 39.13
C GLN A 864 -7.55 -20.74 38.33
N THR A 865 -8.13 -19.55 38.16
CA THR A 865 -7.50 -18.43 37.45
C THR A 865 -7.39 -17.18 38.31
N TYR A 866 -6.50 -16.28 37.90
CA TYR A 866 -6.17 -15.02 38.54
C TYR A 866 -6.14 -13.92 37.49
N SER A 867 -6.79 -12.78 37.75
CA SER A 867 -6.64 -11.59 36.90
C SER A 867 -5.65 -10.62 37.54
N VAL A 868 -4.78 -10.05 36.72
CA VAL A 868 -3.78 -9.06 37.14
C VAL A 868 -4.13 -7.73 36.47
N TYR A 869 -4.19 -6.68 37.27
CA TYR A 869 -4.40 -5.28 36.86
C TYR A 869 -3.13 -4.51 37.20
N GLY A 870 -2.47 -3.95 36.19
CA GLY A 870 -1.14 -3.40 36.28
C GLY A 870 -1.01 -1.95 35.87
N HIS A 871 0.19 -1.39 36.05
CA HIS A 871 0.50 0.03 35.89
C HIS A 871 -0.40 0.94 36.73
N LEU A 872 -0.74 0.50 37.95
CA LEU A 872 -1.62 1.26 38.84
C LEU A 872 -0.92 2.50 39.41
N SER A 873 -1.67 3.54 39.77
CA SER A 873 -1.08 4.70 40.43
C SER A 873 -0.50 4.37 41.80
N GLN A 874 0.39 5.23 42.30
CA GLN A 874 0.88 5.12 43.67
C GLN A 874 -0.27 5.19 44.68
N ASN A 875 -0.34 4.19 45.57
CA ASN A 875 -1.46 3.94 46.49
C ASN A 875 -2.82 3.77 45.76
N GLY A 876 -2.80 3.32 44.50
CA GLY A 876 -3.98 3.24 43.65
C GLY A 876 -4.98 2.16 44.07
N VAL A 877 -4.55 1.13 44.81
CA VAL A 877 -5.43 0.08 45.33
C VAL A 877 -6.10 0.58 46.59
N THR A 878 -5.34 0.99 47.61
CA THR A 878 -5.89 1.49 48.87
C THR A 878 -6.85 2.67 48.65
N ASN A 879 -6.53 3.56 47.70
CA ASN A 879 -7.37 4.74 47.41
C ASN A 879 -8.50 4.48 46.40
N ALA A 880 -8.67 3.26 45.91
CA ALA A 880 -9.75 2.97 44.98
C ALA A 880 -11.12 3.19 45.66
N PRO A 881 -12.16 3.60 44.92
CA PRO A 881 -13.47 3.91 45.50
C PRO A 881 -14.07 2.77 46.33
N PHE A 882 -13.86 1.52 45.93
CA PHE A 882 -14.35 0.35 46.67
C PHE A 882 -13.69 0.20 48.05
N PHE A 883 -12.38 0.43 48.15
CA PHE A 883 -11.62 0.28 49.38
C PHE A 883 -11.69 1.51 50.30
N GLY A 884 -12.01 2.68 49.74
CA GLY A 884 -12.30 3.89 50.52
C GLY A 884 -11.15 4.35 51.41
N GLY A 885 -9.90 4.12 51.00
CA GLY A 885 -8.70 4.43 51.79
C GLY A 885 -8.30 3.34 52.79
N THR A 886 -8.99 2.19 52.81
CA THR A 886 -8.65 1.05 53.66
C THR A 886 -7.86 0.03 52.86
N THR A 887 -6.62 -0.25 53.27
CA THR A 887 -5.78 -1.25 52.60
C THR A 887 -6.45 -2.64 52.63
N PRO A 888 -6.67 -3.28 51.47
CA PRO A 888 -7.28 -4.61 51.45
C PRO A 888 -6.36 -5.67 52.06
N THR A 889 -6.98 -6.72 52.61
CA THR A 889 -6.27 -7.89 53.11
C THR A 889 -5.94 -8.84 51.95
N PRO A 890 -4.66 -9.17 51.68
CA PRO A 890 -4.28 -10.09 50.61
C PRO A 890 -4.31 -11.55 51.07
N GLU A 891 -5.04 -12.39 50.33
CA GLU A 891 -5.18 -13.84 50.54
C GLU A 891 -3.82 -14.56 50.53
N SER A 892 -2.85 -14.10 49.73
CA SER A 892 -1.50 -14.70 49.65
C SER A 892 -0.72 -14.64 50.97
N THR A 893 -1.04 -13.66 51.82
CA THR A 893 -0.39 -13.47 53.13
C THR A 893 -1.28 -13.89 54.30
N ASN A 894 -2.59 -13.89 54.11
CA ASN A 894 -3.57 -14.30 55.10
C ASN A 894 -4.66 -15.19 54.46
N PRO A 895 -4.36 -16.47 54.21
CA PRO A 895 -5.28 -17.38 53.52
C PRO A 895 -6.64 -17.51 54.23
N GLY A 896 -7.73 -17.44 53.46
CA GLY A 896 -9.11 -17.43 53.94
C GLY A 896 -9.61 -16.08 54.44
N ALA A 897 -8.79 -15.02 54.40
CA ALA A 897 -9.13 -13.67 54.84
C ALA A 897 -8.93 -12.61 53.74
N GLY A 898 -8.67 -13.03 52.49
CA GLY A 898 -8.63 -12.14 51.33
C GLY A 898 -9.88 -11.27 51.24
N THR A 899 -9.70 -9.98 50.94
CA THR A 899 -10.84 -9.07 50.79
C THR A 899 -11.66 -9.45 49.56
N PRO A 900 -12.96 -9.77 49.70
CA PRO A 900 -13.80 -10.13 48.56
C PRO A 900 -14.09 -8.90 47.70
N VAL A 901 -14.12 -9.11 46.38
CA VAL A 901 -14.50 -8.12 45.38
C VAL A 901 -15.49 -8.75 44.40
N SER A 902 -16.48 -7.99 43.99
CA SER A 902 -17.45 -8.38 42.99
C SER A 902 -17.04 -7.82 41.63
N GLN A 903 -17.49 -8.49 40.56
CA GLN A 903 -17.41 -7.93 39.22
C GLN A 903 -18.09 -6.55 39.18
N GLY A 904 -17.43 -5.57 38.57
CA GLY A 904 -17.88 -4.17 38.52
C GLY A 904 -17.37 -3.28 39.67
N ASP A 905 -16.85 -3.83 40.76
CA ASP A 905 -16.31 -3.02 41.86
C ASP A 905 -15.10 -2.19 41.40
N LEU A 906 -15.02 -0.93 41.83
CA LEU A 906 -13.93 -0.01 41.47
C LEU A 906 -12.71 -0.25 42.37
N ILE A 907 -11.86 -1.18 41.96
CA ILE A 907 -10.81 -1.82 42.78
C ILE A 907 -9.42 -1.19 42.67
N ALA A 908 -9.17 -0.35 41.67
CA ALA A 908 -7.88 0.31 41.51
C ALA A 908 -8.01 1.68 40.83
N LEU A 909 -6.90 2.42 40.78
CA LEU A 909 -6.76 3.68 40.06
C LEU A 909 -5.61 3.58 39.05
N ALA A 910 -5.85 3.94 37.79
CA ALA A 910 -4.86 3.87 36.70
C ALA A 910 -3.65 4.78 36.96
N GLY A 911 -2.47 4.38 36.49
CA GLY A 911 -1.22 5.12 36.67
C GLY A 911 -0.20 4.83 35.57
N ASP A 912 1.01 5.31 35.81
CA ASP A 912 2.13 5.21 34.86
C ASP A 912 3.38 4.75 35.60
N THR A 913 3.27 3.61 36.31
CA THR A 913 4.40 2.98 37.02
C THR A 913 4.98 1.84 36.23
N GLY A 914 6.29 1.68 36.22
CA GLY A 914 6.97 0.61 35.48
C GLY A 914 7.32 1.00 34.05
N MET A 915 7.72 0.02 33.23
CA MET A 915 7.98 0.28 31.81
C MET A 915 6.65 0.44 31.07
N SER A 916 6.26 1.68 30.85
CA SER A 916 4.99 2.07 30.23
C SER A 916 5.24 3.15 29.17
N PHE A 917 4.58 3.06 28.02
CA PHE A 917 4.73 4.02 26.92
C PHE A 917 3.90 5.30 27.13
N HIS A 918 2.74 5.16 27.78
CA HIS A 918 1.87 6.23 28.29
C HIS A 918 0.94 5.66 29.36
N ASN A 919 0.25 6.51 30.13
CA ASN A 919 -0.68 6.07 31.19
C ASN A 919 -1.73 5.08 30.64
N HIS A 920 -1.78 3.87 31.19
CA HIS A 920 -2.70 2.82 30.77
C HIS A 920 -2.90 1.80 31.88
N LEU A 921 -3.94 0.98 31.76
CA LEU A 921 -4.13 -0.24 32.54
C LEU A 921 -3.65 -1.42 31.72
N HIS A 922 -2.72 -2.19 32.24
CA HIS A 922 -2.40 -3.51 31.69
C HIS A 922 -3.23 -4.60 32.38
N MET A 923 -3.86 -5.48 31.61
CA MET A 923 -4.63 -6.60 32.13
C MET A 923 -4.25 -7.92 31.46
N HIS A 924 -4.01 -8.95 32.27
CA HIS A 924 -3.86 -10.33 31.79
C HIS A 924 -4.44 -11.34 32.81
N VAL A 925 -4.56 -12.60 32.37
CA VAL A 925 -5.09 -13.70 33.20
C VAL A 925 -4.05 -14.82 33.31
N LEU A 926 -3.85 -15.29 34.54
CA LEU A 926 -2.92 -16.37 34.89
C LEU A 926 -3.68 -17.62 35.34
N PRO A 927 -3.26 -18.82 34.95
CA PRO A 927 -3.74 -20.05 35.54
C PRO A 927 -3.05 -20.30 36.89
N ASP A 928 -3.65 -21.15 37.73
CA ASP A 928 -3.00 -21.68 38.93
C ASP A 928 -1.81 -22.57 38.56
N ASP A 929 -0.73 -22.51 39.33
CA ASP A 929 0.47 -23.33 39.15
C ASP A 929 0.36 -24.75 39.74
N GLY A 930 -0.81 -25.08 40.30
CA GLY A 930 -1.09 -26.35 40.99
C GLY A 930 -0.80 -26.30 42.49
N THR A 931 -0.31 -25.17 43.01
CA THR A 931 -0.03 -24.96 44.43
C THR A 931 -1.06 -24.04 45.12
N GLY A 932 -2.06 -23.56 44.37
CA GLY A 932 -2.98 -22.53 44.87
C GLY A 932 -2.41 -21.12 44.72
N ALA A 933 -1.45 -20.93 43.80
CA ALA A 933 -0.81 -19.66 43.49
C ALA A 933 -0.86 -19.38 41.98
N PRO A 934 -0.82 -18.10 41.55
CA PRO A 934 -0.79 -17.76 40.14
C PRO A 934 0.52 -18.22 39.48
N SER A 935 0.41 -18.83 38.30
CA SER A 935 1.54 -19.22 37.47
C SER A 935 2.38 -18.02 37.05
N THR A 936 3.70 -18.15 37.18
CA THR A 936 4.66 -17.15 36.71
C THR A 936 5.15 -17.43 35.28
N VAL A 937 4.57 -18.42 34.59
CA VAL A 937 5.11 -18.90 33.31
C VAL A 937 4.46 -18.19 32.12
N PHE A 938 3.13 -18.16 32.04
CA PHE A 938 2.41 -17.60 30.90
C PHE A 938 1.02 -17.10 31.28
N ALA A 939 0.56 -16.07 30.57
CA ALA A 939 -0.84 -15.67 30.53
C ALA A 939 -1.62 -16.56 29.55
N ILE A 940 -2.91 -16.77 29.83
CA ILE A 940 -3.81 -17.60 29.00
C ILE A 940 -4.72 -16.74 28.11
N PRO A 941 -5.20 -17.27 26.97
CA PRO A 941 -6.18 -16.58 26.13
C PRO A 941 -7.50 -16.34 26.87
N PHE A 942 -8.03 -15.12 26.82
CA PHE A 942 -9.33 -14.77 27.40
C PHE A 942 -10.03 -13.70 26.57
N VAL A 943 -11.36 -13.61 26.76
CA VAL A 943 -12.26 -12.75 25.98
C VAL A 943 -13.23 -11.99 26.89
N PHE A 944 -13.77 -10.86 26.43
CA PHE A 944 -14.72 -10.04 27.20
C PHE A 944 -16.14 -10.19 26.66
N ARG A 945 -17.10 -10.46 27.56
CA ARG A 945 -18.51 -10.66 27.17
C ARG A 945 -19.22 -9.34 26.84
N ASP A 946 -18.87 -8.25 27.50
CA ASP A 946 -19.61 -6.98 27.47
C ASP A 946 -19.08 -5.97 26.45
N MET A 947 -17.99 -6.28 25.75
CA MET A 947 -17.33 -5.33 24.85
C MET A 947 -18.21 -4.93 23.67
N ARG A 948 -18.09 -3.67 23.23
CA ARG A 948 -18.75 -3.18 22.01
C ARG A 948 -17.78 -2.35 21.18
N VAL A 949 -17.63 -2.74 19.91
CA VAL A 949 -16.66 -2.15 18.95
C VAL A 949 -17.36 -1.27 17.88
N GLY A 950 -18.66 -0.99 18.03
CA GLY A 950 -19.42 -0.35 16.96
C GLY A 950 -20.81 0.12 17.35
N ILE A 951 -21.28 1.15 16.66
CA ILE A 951 -22.66 1.67 16.82
C ILE A 951 -23.65 0.78 16.07
N LEU A 952 -23.25 0.20 14.93
CA LEU A 952 -24.10 -0.60 14.05
C LEU A 952 -24.04 -2.12 14.36
N PRO A 953 -25.15 -2.87 14.21
CA PRO A 953 -25.19 -4.32 14.45
C PRO A 953 -24.30 -5.17 13.53
N VAL A 954 -23.84 -4.61 12.41
CA VAL A 954 -23.06 -5.30 11.37
C VAL A 954 -21.60 -5.56 11.77
N ASN A 955 -21.11 -4.94 12.85
CA ASN A 955 -19.76 -5.19 13.39
C ASN A 955 -19.69 -6.48 14.22
N SER A 956 -20.64 -7.39 14.05
CA SER A 956 -20.77 -8.62 14.84
C SER A 956 -19.54 -9.53 14.77
N PHE A 957 -18.72 -9.42 13.72
CA PHE A 957 -17.49 -10.20 13.55
C PHE A 957 -16.31 -9.70 14.40
N LEU A 958 -16.24 -8.39 14.67
CA LEU A 958 -15.32 -7.80 15.67
C LEU A 958 -15.83 -8.00 17.11
N ASN A 959 -17.01 -8.60 17.25
CA ASN A 959 -17.69 -8.78 18.52
C ASN A 959 -17.44 -10.19 19.08
N ASP A 960 -16.32 -10.82 18.77
CA ASP A 960 -15.90 -12.17 19.22
C ASP A 960 -15.36 -12.21 20.66
N GLY A 961 -15.30 -11.06 21.32
CA GLY A 961 -14.80 -10.89 22.68
C GLY A 961 -13.28 -10.66 22.75
N VAL A 962 -12.58 -10.69 21.63
CA VAL A 962 -11.12 -10.51 21.54
C VAL A 962 -10.81 -9.07 21.17
N LEU A 963 -9.99 -8.41 21.97
CA LEU A 963 -9.57 -7.03 21.66
C LEU A 963 -8.41 -7.02 20.66
N LYS A 964 -8.30 -5.91 19.93
CA LYS A 964 -7.28 -5.65 18.92
C LYS A 964 -6.56 -4.36 19.27
N SER A 965 -5.24 -4.34 19.05
CA SER A 965 -4.43 -3.13 19.21
C SER A 965 -5.02 -1.98 18.39
N THR A 966 -4.79 -0.76 18.86
CA THR A 966 -5.27 0.50 18.27
C THR A 966 -6.79 0.60 18.13
N THR A 967 -7.60 -0.09 18.94
CA THR A 967 -9.07 -0.15 18.79
C THR A 967 -9.79 0.33 20.04
N TRP A 968 -10.91 1.03 19.89
CA TRP A 968 -11.71 1.47 21.04
C TRP A 968 -12.84 0.49 21.34
N TYR A 969 -13.12 0.35 22.63
CA TYR A 969 -14.14 -0.54 23.14
C TYR A 969 -15.00 0.18 24.18
N GLU A 970 -16.32 0.12 24.01
CA GLU A 970 -17.27 0.56 25.02
C GLU A 970 -17.60 -0.60 25.96
N SER A 971 -17.59 -0.36 27.27
CA SER A 971 -17.97 -1.34 28.29
C SER A 971 -19.46 -1.32 28.60
N ARG A 972 -20.00 -2.47 28.99
CA ARG A 972 -21.32 -2.59 29.65
C ARG A 972 -21.19 -3.16 31.07
N ASN A 973 -20.02 -3.03 31.67
CA ASN A 973 -19.72 -3.48 33.03
C ASN A 973 -20.31 -2.49 34.05
N GLY A 974 -21.54 -2.77 34.49
CA GLY A 974 -22.28 -1.90 35.41
C GLY A 974 -23.42 -2.61 36.11
#